data_AF-A0A939WF44-F1
#
_entry.id   AF-A0A939WF44-F1
#
_cell.length_a   1.000
_cell.length_b   1.000
_cell.length_c   1.000
_cell.angle_alpha   90.00
_cell.angle_beta   90.00
_cell.angle_gamma   90.00
#
_symmetry.space_group_name_H-M   'P 1'
#
loop_
_entity.id
_entity.type
_entity.pdbx_description
1 polymer ?
#
loop_
_entity_poly.entity_id
_entity_poly.type
_entity_poly.pdbx_seq_one_letter_code
_entity_poly.pdbx_strand_id
1 'polypeptide(L)'
;MAKRREFRDVVVRLECAIFIVALLFSSLAFSGCTSGKKETTKKGKNSKSKDTKEYVETEDDETEPSDAEAPTESETEAETEPEEEEEKEPEEDPEPRALEIAAEVGLSEEDLRGEYALFLKYAAAVASNPDLHEYRGYIYSLFPLVADHLESENEEYFLKQVNTLFFMNVETEDFWGGFSPDANGIFIGIDQFQSCTAGQQATGLYHELMHFIDNCIDGPYTSICLLDDGSFANTLDYPEEEWENMTIIESPYWAEGGSEKYYARYFTYAPETGAYRVAEQFLVGLEYIFGSEIIDEMFFAHDTDLRFVHLLQDNGFTNDEIVRFYNVMQLMLAREDSGFSNDELLDPQETLIRLYINNVGPDFESDAPFCRILASMEDPVLKPIPSEYRDFTNTLRLFTAKEEANMMQKISSTGQYFAITPAPLFVDGELKLVAIFFDYVDSETVAKAVIMNYDFEENEIVDFEIYDDWIPETLYVTLPSDDTPEAQELIESLTADNSEAHTKKIKGKQNDLQDQYARAEEIGNKYGIRFWFGDLTPDGVLFFDDVKAWDPAYIDDALDQIENVLSLYPEDYFDHFLFEYYSGIAICLYDGNYEFAYPYRNLVKNKNYLTLYVDVSKEAVEGHPGANDLSVQNFRTVHPIAAELICDIWMMTEQIMKDRDEHFDEVTFTEEAWQALNPSDFEYLETDYWDELDTYSAEVDMQYFLYTGSLHSAKNDRMLFYEYLMLAALTGENPLEFTPECQAKMDELLSMIRFYFETDQWPDQTTWEAAIG
;
A
#
# COMPACT_ATOMS: atom_id res chain seq x y z
N MET A 1 11.96 -18.05 -37.90
CA MET A 1 12.66 -18.14 -36.60
C MET A 1 14.12 -18.60 -36.68
N ALA A 2 14.53 -19.56 -37.53
CA ALA A 2 15.96 -19.97 -37.63
C ALA A 2 16.98 -18.86 -38.01
N LYS A 3 16.54 -17.77 -38.65
CA LYS A 3 17.40 -16.62 -39.00
C LYS A 3 17.67 -15.62 -37.86
N ARG A 4 16.86 -15.61 -36.79
CA ARG A 4 17.10 -14.73 -35.62
C ARG A 4 18.21 -15.28 -34.72
N ARG A 5 18.37 -16.61 -34.65
CA ARG A 5 19.44 -17.28 -33.88
C ARG A 5 20.84 -17.11 -34.51
N GLU A 6 20.94 -17.14 -35.85
CA GLU A 6 22.20 -16.87 -36.56
C GLU A 6 22.67 -15.42 -36.45
N PHE A 7 21.77 -14.45 -36.21
CA PHE A 7 22.15 -13.04 -36.07
C PHE A 7 22.72 -12.74 -34.67
N ARG A 8 22.15 -13.33 -33.61
CA ARG A 8 22.63 -13.20 -32.22
C ARG A 8 24.04 -13.77 -32.04
N ASP A 9 24.34 -14.91 -32.65
CA ASP A 9 25.68 -15.52 -32.59
C ASP A 9 26.78 -14.74 -33.36
N VAL A 10 26.39 -13.94 -34.35
CA VAL A 10 27.33 -13.08 -35.10
C VAL A 10 27.64 -11.79 -34.35
N VAL A 11 26.67 -11.23 -33.63
CA VAL A 11 26.84 -10.01 -32.81
C VAL A 11 27.75 -10.28 -31.61
N VAL A 12 27.52 -11.38 -30.88
CA VAL A 12 28.35 -11.76 -29.71
C VAL A 12 29.82 -12.02 -30.11
N ARG A 13 30.06 -12.58 -31.30
CA ARG A 13 31.44 -12.78 -31.81
C ARG A 13 32.11 -11.49 -32.28
N LEU A 14 31.33 -10.48 -32.69
CA LEU A 14 31.84 -9.17 -33.08
C LEU A 14 32.24 -8.35 -31.85
N GLU A 15 31.47 -8.43 -30.78
CA GLU A 15 31.71 -7.73 -29.51
C GLU A 15 32.94 -8.27 -28.77
N CYS A 16 33.11 -9.60 -28.71
CA CYS A 16 34.33 -10.20 -28.16
C CYS A 16 35.60 -9.83 -28.95
N ALA A 17 35.49 -9.60 -30.27
CA ALA A 17 36.63 -9.19 -31.10
C ALA A 17 36.99 -7.70 -30.89
N ILE A 18 36.00 -6.84 -30.62
CA ILE A 18 36.20 -5.41 -30.34
C ILE A 18 36.83 -5.22 -28.95
N PHE A 19 36.42 -6.02 -27.96
CA PHE A 19 36.96 -5.95 -26.59
C PHE A 19 38.46 -6.36 -26.52
N ILE A 20 38.88 -7.34 -27.32
CA ILE A 20 40.29 -7.78 -27.40
C ILE A 20 41.16 -6.74 -28.12
N VAL A 21 40.61 -5.98 -29.06
CA VAL A 21 41.34 -4.88 -29.73
C VAL A 21 41.48 -3.67 -28.81
N ALA A 22 40.48 -3.36 -27.98
CA ALA A 22 40.55 -2.26 -27.00
C ALA A 22 41.62 -2.50 -25.91
N LEU A 23 41.77 -3.74 -25.44
CA LEU A 23 42.78 -4.11 -24.45
C LEU A 23 44.23 -4.06 -24.96
N LEU A 24 44.45 -4.11 -26.28
CA LEU A 24 45.79 -4.02 -26.88
C LEU A 24 46.29 -2.58 -27.06
N PHE A 25 45.41 -1.56 -26.97
CA PHE A 25 45.78 -0.15 -27.17
C PHE A 25 46.02 0.64 -25.88
N SER A 26 45.65 0.13 -24.69
CA SER A 26 45.79 0.86 -23.42
C SER A 26 47.18 0.76 -22.75
N SER A 27 48.15 0.06 -23.35
CA SER A 27 49.49 -0.16 -22.75
C SER A 27 50.58 0.86 -23.15
N LEU A 28 50.23 1.98 -23.79
CA LEU A 28 51.21 2.97 -24.29
C LEU A 28 50.83 4.42 -23.96
N ALA A 29 50.84 4.81 -22.68
CA ALA A 29 51.05 6.22 -22.28
C ALA A 29 51.35 6.37 -20.77
N PHE A 30 52.63 6.35 -20.40
CA PHE A 30 53.11 6.89 -19.10
C PHE A 30 54.34 7.78 -19.33
N SER A 31 54.15 9.11 -19.20
CA SER A 31 55.13 10.12 -18.79
C SER A 31 54.43 11.49 -18.87
N GLY A 32 54.50 12.46 -17.96
CA GLY A 32 55.20 12.66 -16.71
C GLY A 32 54.85 14.07 -16.19
N CYS A 33 55.61 14.52 -15.18
CA CYS A 33 55.72 15.90 -14.65
C CYS A 33 54.80 16.37 -13.50
N THR A 34 55.22 15.99 -12.28
CA THR A 34 55.69 16.87 -11.18
C THR A 34 55.00 18.21 -10.84
N SER A 35 54.44 18.21 -9.62
CA SER A 35 54.66 19.12 -8.48
C SER A 35 54.35 20.63 -8.57
N GLY A 36 53.50 21.08 -7.65
CA GLY A 36 53.41 22.48 -7.22
C GLY A 36 52.70 22.65 -5.88
N LYS A 37 53.45 22.65 -4.77
CA LYS A 37 52.99 23.04 -3.43
C LYS A 37 52.51 24.50 -3.41
N LYS A 38 51.44 24.79 -2.65
CA LYS A 38 51.29 26.05 -1.93
C LYS A 38 50.56 25.84 -0.59
N GLU A 39 51.29 26.11 0.48
CA GLU A 39 50.77 26.38 1.82
C GLU A 39 50.01 27.70 1.84
N THR A 40 48.88 27.75 2.56
CA THR A 40 48.49 28.93 3.34
C THR A 40 47.71 28.51 4.58
N THR A 41 48.40 28.52 5.72
CA THR A 41 47.85 28.56 7.07
C THR A 41 47.07 29.85 7.35
N LYS A 42 45.95 29.75 8.08
CA LYS A 42 45.68 30.56 9.30
C LYS A 42 44.43 30.10 10.08
N LYS A 43 44.69 29.72 11.35
CA LYS A 43 43.97 30.05 12.62
C LYS A 43 42.43 29.94 12.61
N GLY A 44 41.77 29.12 13.41
CA GLY A 44 42.09 28.57 14.73
C GLY A 44 41.02 29.00 15.75
N LYS A 45 40.35 28.04 16.39
CA LYS A 45 39.72 28.21 17.70
C LYS A 45 39.76 26.88 18.44
N ASN A 46 40.39 26.93 19.62
CA ASN A 46 40.49 25.87 20.61
C ASN A 46 39.12 25.58 21.24
N SER A 47 38.85 24.30 21.52
CA SER A 47 38.46 23.88 22.87
C SER A 47 39.18 22.56 23.21
N LYS A 48 39.65 22.47 24.44
CA LYS A 48 40.45 21.38 25.01
C LYS A 48 39.76 21.02 26.32
N SER A 49 39.50 19.73 26.57
CA SER A 49 39.80 19.03 27.83
C SER A 49 39.41 17.55 27.66
N LYS A 50 40.37 16.61 27.70
CA LYS A 50 40.75 15.78 28.87
C LYS A 50 39.83 14.56 29.03
N ASP A 51 40.26 13.35 29.38
CA ASP A 51 41.53 12.83 29.88
C ASP A 51 41.63 11.35 29.47
N THR A 52 42.87 10.93 29.27
CA THR A 52 43.42 9.58 29.02
C THR A 52 43.13 8.53 30.10
N LYS A 53 43.04 7.26 29.69
CA LYS A 53 43.60 6.11 30.42
C LYS A 53 44.31 5.11 29.49
N GLU A 54 45.64 5.13 29.60
CA GLU A 54 46.61 4.02 29.51
C GLU A 54 46.12 2.70 30.16
N TYR A 55 46.62 1.48 29.96
CA TYR A 55 47.74 0.77 29.27
C TYR A 55 47.24 -0.71 29.19
N VAL A 56 47.72 -1.65 28.34
CA VAL A 56 48.96 -2.44 28.50
C VAL A 56 48.98 -3.46 27.34
N GLU A 57 50.08 -3.52 26.59
CA GLU A 57 50.51 -4.65 25.76
C GLU A 57 51.07 -5.78 26.64
N THR A 58 50.82 -7.03 26.27
CA THR A 58 51.78 -8.13 26.51
C THR A 58 51.80 -9.06 25.31
N GLU A 59 52.98 -9.13 24.69
CA GLU A 59 53.41 -10.08 23.67
C GLU A 59 53.70 -11.48 24.27
N ASP A 60 53.76 -12.45 23.34
CA ASP A 60 54.56 -13.68 23.32
C ASP A 60 54.22 -14.85 24.26
N ASP A 61 53.87 -15.99 23.65
CA ASP A 61 54.73 -17.18 23.81
C ASP A 61 54.63 -18.10 22.58
N GLU A 62 55.80 -18.40 22.01
CA GLU A 62 56.03 -19.37 20.95
C GLU A 62 55.99 -20.80 21.51
N THR A 63 55.53 -21.78 20.71
CA THR A 63 56.07 -23.15 20.76
C THR A 63 55.76 -23.91 19.46
N GLU A 64 56.79 -24.11 18.64
CA GLU A 64 56.87 -25.12 17.57
C GLU A 64 57.11 -26.56 18.15
N PRO A 65 57.41 -27.60 17.35
CA PRO A 65 56.54 -28.35 16.42
C PRO A 65 56.61 -29.88 16.67
N SER A 66 55.78 -30.71 16.02
CA SER A 66 56.17 -32.10 15.71
C SER A 66 55.37 -32.74 14.56
N ASP A 67 56.07 -32.94 13.45
CA ASP A 67 56.13 -34.11 12.56
C ASP A 67 54.97 -35.11 12.45
N ALA A 68 54.52 -35.24 11.19
CA ALA A 68 54.38 -36.46 10.38
C ALA A 68 53.56 -37.66 10.89
N GLU A 69 52.55 -38.05 10.12
CA GLU A 69 52.58 -39.26 9.27
C GLU A 69 51.26 -39.42 8.49
N ALA A 70 51.38 -39.79 7.21
CA ALA A 70 50.28 -40.23 6.36
C ALA A 70 49.86 -41.67 6.69
N PRO A 71 48.60 -42.04 6.39
CA PRO A 71 48.37 -43.34 5.74
C PRO A 71 47.35 -43.23 4.60
N THR A 72 47.72 -43.60 3.36
CA THR A 72 47.49 -44.91 2.70
C THR A 72 46.04 -45.40 2.65
N GLU A 73 45.59 -45.45 1.41
CA GLU A 73 44.45 -46.16 0.81
C GLU A 73 44.05 -47.47 1.51
N SER A 74 42.76 -47.65 1.71
CA SER A 74 42.12 -48.96 1.69
C SER A 74 40.81 -48.87 0.90
N GLU A 75 40.80 -49.50 -0.25
CA GLU A 75 39.59 -49.86 -1.00
C GLU A 75 38.70 -50.75 -0.12
N THR A 76 37.45 -50.33 0.06
CA THR A 76 36.36 -51.21 0.44
C THR A 76 35.18 -50.91 -0.47
N GLU A 77 34.96 -51.81 -1.42
CA GLU A 77 33.71 -51.95 -2.16
C GLU A 77 32.56 -52.10 -1.16
N ALA A 78 31.68 -51.09 -1.12
CA ALA A 78 30.35 -51.21 -0.55
C ALA A 78 29.37 -50.98 -1.70
N GLU A 79 28.56 -52.00 -1.95
CA GLU A 79 27.51 -52.04 -2.95
C GLU A 79 26.59 -50.81 -2.80
N THR A 80 26.60 -49.92 -3.79
CA THR A 80 25.57 -48.91 -3.97
C THR A 80 24.26 -49.63 -4.32
N GLU A 81 23.32 -49.63 -3.39
CA GLU A 81 21.90 -49.80 -3.71
C GLU A 81 21.52 -48.72 -4.73
N PRO A 82 20.73 -49.06 -5.76
CA PRO A 82 20.27 -48.06 -6.72
C PRO A 82 19.37 -47.07 -5.97
N GLU A 83 19.77 -45.80 -5.94
CA GLU A 83 18.82 -44.70 -5.69
C GLU A 83 17.69 -44.89 -6.69
N GLU A 84 16.48 -45.14 -6.16
CA GLU A 84 15.25 -45.02 -6.93
C GLU A 84 15.20 -43.58 -7.44
N GLU A 85 15.54 -43.38 -8.71
CA GLU A 85 15.13 -42.20 -9.45
C GLU A 85 13.60 -42.14 -9.32
N GLU A 86 13.10 -41.24 -8.47
CA GLU A 86 11.71 -40.80 -8.54
C GLU A 86 11.44 -40.45 -10.00
N GLU A 87 10.58 -41.24 -10.65
CA GLU A 87 9.99 -40.89 -11.93
C GLU A 87 9.30 -39.54 -11.73
N LYS A 88 10.00 -38.43 -12.04
CA LYS A 88 9.35 -37.13 -12.24
C LYS A 88 8.27 -37.37 -13.29
N GLU A 89 7.01 -37.30 -12.86
CA GLU A 89 5.89 -37.27 -13.79
C GLU A 89 6.20 -36.22 -14.87
N PRO A 90 5.91 -36.51 -16.15
CA PRO A 90 6.16 -35.54 -17.21
C PRO A 90 5.40 -34.25 -16.87
N GLU A 91 6.14 -33.15 -16.68
CA GLU A 91 5.56 -31.80 -16.56
C GLU A 91 4.53 -31.63 -17.68
N GLU A 92 3.26 -31.53 -17.30
CA GLU A 92 2.20 -31.21 -18.26
C GLU A 92 2.53 -29.86 -18.91
N ASP A 93 2.28 -29.77 -20.21
CA ASP A 93 2.43 -28.53 -20.96
C ASP A 93 1.57 -27.44 -20.30
N PRO A 94 2.16 -26.32 -19.83
CA PRO A 94 1.42 -25.30 -19.09
C PRO A 94 0.45 -24.50 -19.98
N GLU A 95 0.63 -24.50 -21.30
CA GLU A 95 -0.10 -23.66 -22.24
C GLU A 95 -1.64 -23.88 -22.20
N PRO A 96 -2.18 -25.10 -22.30
CA PRO A 96 -3.64 -25.29 -22.30
C PRO A 96 -4.31 -24.84 -21.01
N ARG A 97 -3.67 -25.07 -19.85
CA ARG A 97 -4.20 -24.68 -18.55
C ARG A 97 -4.12 -23.17 -18.34
N ALA A 98 -3.03 -22.54 -18.78
CA ALA A 98 -2.86 -21.10 -18.72
C ALA A 98 -3.92 -20.37 -19.56
N LEU A 99 -4.17 -20.86 -20.79
CA LEU A 99 -5.20 -20.28 -21.67
C LEU A 99 -6.63 -20.44 -21.13
N GLU A 100 -6.91 -21.55 -20.44
CA GLU A 100 -8.20 -21.77 -19.77
C GLU A 100 -8.41 -20.73 -18.65
N ILE A 101 -7.46 -20.64 -17.71
CA ILE A 101 -7.55 -19.69 -16.59
C ILE A 101 -7.56 -18.24 -17.09
N ALA A 102 -6.73 -17.89 -18.08
CA ALA A 102 -6.69 -16.55 -18.65
C ALA A 102 -8.07 -16.14 -19.18
N ALA A 103 -8.74 -17.02 -19.93
CA ALA A 103 -10.08 -16.75 -20.44
C ALA A 103 -11.14 -16.60 -19.32
N GLU A 104 -10.99 -17.32 -18.21
CA GLU A 104 -11.88 -17.20 -17.03
C GLU A 104 -11.73 -15.84 -16.34
N VAL A 105 -10.52 -15.27 -16.33
CA VAL A 105 -10.23 -13.98 -15.66
C VAL A 105 -10.20 -12.79 -16.63
N GLY A 106 -10.68 -12.97 -17.87
CA GLY A 106 -10.81 -11.90 -18.86
C GLY A 106 -9.53 -11.54 -19.63
N LEU A 107 -8.49 -12.37 -19.56
CA LEU A 107 -7.23 -12.20 -20.31
C LEU A 107 -7.22 -13.03 -21.61
N SER A 108 -6.54 -12.50 -22.61
CA SER A 108 -6.30 -13.16 -23.90
C SER A 108 -4.96 -13.89 -23.94
N GLU A 109 -4.73 -14.72 -24.98
CA GLU A 109 -3.41 -15.33 -25.23
C GLU A 109 -2.32 -14.27 -25.43
N GLU A 110 -2.66 -13.12 -26.03
CA GLU A 110 -1.72 -12.03 -26.27
C GLU A 110 -1.24 -11.39 -24.97
N ASP A 111 -2.14 -11.27 -23.99
CA ASP A 111 -1.85 -10.75 -22.64
C ASP A 111 -0.86 -11.63 -21.87
N LEU A 112 -0.81 -12.92 -22.18
CA LEU A 112 0.13 -13.84 -21.52
C LEU A 112 1.56 -13.72 -22.02
N ARG A 113 1.81 -13.03 -23.15
CA ARG A 113 3.14 -12.86 -23.78
C ARG A 113 3.90 -14.18 -24.07
N GLY A 114 3.22 -15.32 -24.02
CA GLY A 114 3.82 -16.65 -24.11
C GLY A 114 4.44 -17.17 -22.79
N GLU A 115 4.30 -16.43 -21.69
CA GLU A 115 4.81 -16.75 -20.36
C GLU A 115 3.81 -17.60 -19.55
N TYR A 116 3.36 -18.71 -20.14
CA TYR A 116 2.30 -19.56 -19.57
C TYR A 116 2.66 -20.12 -18.19
N ALA A 117 3.90 -20.55 -17.98
CA ALA A 117 4.34 -21.12 -16.70
C ALA A 117 4.36 -20.05 -15.59
N LEU A 118 4.80 -18.84 -15.92
CA LEU A 118 4.77 -17.70 -15.00
C LEU A 118 3.32 -17.31 -14.67
N PHE A 119 2.45 -17.27 -15.68
CA PHE A 119 1.04 -16.97 -15.49
C PHE A 119 0.36 -17.95 -14.51
N LEU A 120 0.64 -19.25 -14.62
CA LEU A 120 0.06 -20.23 -13.70
C LEU A 120 0.47 -19.99 -12.25
N LYS A 121 1.73 -19.61 -12.00
CA LYS A 121 2.21 -19.27 -10.66
C LYS A 121 1.60 -17.97 -10.15
N TYR A 122 1.54 -16.95 -11.01
CA TYR A 122 0.93 -15.67 -10.70
C TYR A 122 -0.55 -15.83 -10.37
N ALA A 123 -1.30 -16.53 -11.22
CA ALA A 123 -2.71 -16.79 -11.02
C ALA A 123 -2.97 -17.61 -9.76
N ALA A 124 -2.11 -18.58 -9.45
CA ALA A 124 -2.20 -19.31 -8.19
C ALA A 124 -2.00 -18.38 -6.98
N ALA A 125 -1.02 -17.47 -7.02
CA ALA A 125 -0.77 -16.51 -5.95
C ALA A 125 -1.96 -15.54 -5.74
N VAL A 126 -2.52 -15.00 -6.84
CA VAL A 126 -3.71 -14.14 -6.79
C VAL A 126 -4.91 -14.91 -6.23
N ALA A 127 -5.13 -16.14 -6.69
CA ALA A 127 -6.25 -16.96 -6.24
C ALA A 127 -6.14 -17.37 -4.76
N SER A 128 -4.93 -17.62 -4.28
CA SER A 128 -4.68 -18.00 -2.88
C SER A 128 -4.64 -16.83 -1.92
N ASN A 129 -4.60 -15.58 -2.40
CA ASN A 129 -4.59 -14.40 -1.54
C ASN A 129 -6.04 -13.99 -1.17
N PRO A 130 -6.49 -14.21 0.07
CA PRO A 130 -7.84 -13.83 0.50
C PRO A 130 -8.02 -12.31 0.59
N ASP A 131 -6.93 -11.54 0.74
CA ASP A 131 -6.95 -10.10 1.04
C ASP A 131 -7.22 -9.21 -0.17
N LEU A 132 -7.37 -9.82 -1.34
CA LEU A 132 -7.68 -9.14 -2.59
C LEU A 132 -9.19 -8.95 -2.80
N HIS A 133 -10.04 -9.72 -2.09
CA HIS A 133 -11.50 -9.62 -2.15
C HIS A 133 -12.03 -9.42 -3.59
N GLU A 134 -12.82 -8.36 -3.82
CA GLU A 134 -13.38 -7.97 -5.13
C GLU A 134 -12.36 -7.38 -6.12
N TYR A 135 -11.14 -7.06 -5.66
CA TYR A 135 -10.09 -6.45 -6.46
C TYR A 135 -9.22 -7.46 -7.23
N ARG A 136 -9.46 -8.77 -7.08
CA ARG A 136 -8.71 -9.83 -7.78
C ARG A 136 -8.61 -9.61 -9.29
N GLY A 137 -9.68 -9.14 -9.93
CA GLY A 137 -9.69 -8.83 -11.37
C GLY A 137 -8.64 -7.80 -11.77
N TYR A 138 -8.44 -6.78 -10.94
CA TYR A 138 -7.39 -5.77 -11.17
C TYR A 138 -5.99 -6.34 -10.99
N ILE A 139 -5.80 -7.29 -10.06
CA ILE A 139 -4.49 -7.93 -9.90
C ILE A 139 -4.21 -8.85 -11.10
N TYR A 140 -5.19 -9.63 -11.57
CA TYR A 140 -5.02 -10.42 -12.79
C TYR A 140 -4.64 -9.57 -14.00
N SER A 141 -5.27 -8.40 -14.17
CA SER A 141 -5.01 -7.53 -15.31
C SER A 141 -3.58 -6.97 -15.33
N LEU A 142 -2.84 -6.95 -14.21
CA LEU A 142 -1.43 -6.55 -14.20
C LEU A 142 -0.50 -7.53 -14.91
N PHE A 143 -0.94 -8.76 -15.21
CA PHE A 143 -0.06 -9.81 -15.72
C PHE A 143 0.74 -9.46 -16.99
N PRO A 144 0.20 -8.75 -18.00
CA PRO A 144 0.99 -8.35 -19.17
C PRO A 144 2.23 -7.53 -18.79
N LEU A 145 2.09 -6.64 -17.81
CA LEU A 145 3.21 -5.86 -17.28
C LEU A 145 4.20 -6.78 -16.56
N VAL A 146 3.70 -7.67 -15.71
CA VAL A 146 4.54 -8.67 -15.01
C VAL A 146 5.33 -9.51 -16.02
N ALA A 147 4.69 -9.99 -17.08
CA ALA A 147 5.33 -10.80 -18.12
C ALA A 147 6.39 -10.02 -18.91
N ASP A 148 6.19 -8.71 -19.11
CA ASP A 148 7.11 -7.85 -19.85
C ASP A 148 8.33 -7.43 -19.00
N HIS A 149 8.24 -7.44 -17.66
CA HIS A 149 9.26 -6.83 -16.78
C HIS A 149 9.78 -7.68 -15.62
N LEU A 150 9.12 -8.77 -15.21
CA LEU A 150 9.58 -9.60 -14.10
C LEU A 150 10.73 -10.53 -14.54
N GLU A 151 11.91 -10.29 -13.98
CA GLU A 151 13.07 -11.14 -14.18
C GLU A 151 13.00 -12.43 -13.34
N SER A 152 13.58 -13.52 -13.86
CA SER A 152 13.46 -14.87 -13.29
C SER A 152 13.99 -14.99 -11.86
N GLU A 153 15.01 -14.22 -11.52
CA GLU A 153 15.63 -14.14 -10.20
C GLU A 153 14.75 -13.49 -9.14
N ASN A 154 13.79 -12.65 -9.54
CA ASN A 154 12.89 -11.92 -8.65
C ASN A 154 11.52 -12.59 -8.52
N GLU A 155 11.25 -13.64 -9.30
CA GLU A 155 9.96 -14.32 -9.37
C GLU A 155 9.44 -14.75 -7.98
N GLU A 156 10.28 -15.39 -7.16
CA GLU A 156 9.88 -15.85 -5.82
C GLU A 156 9.53 -14.69 -4.89
N TYR A 157 10.30 -13.60 -4.96
CA TYR A 157 10.05 -12.40 -4.16
C TYR A 157 8.74 -11.74 -4.56
N PHE A 158 8.54 -11.49 -5.86
CA PHE A 158 7.35 -10.82 -6.36
C PHE A 158 6.08 -11.63 -6.10
N LEU A 159 6.09 -12.94 -6.35
CA LEU A 159 4.94 -13.80 -6.05
C LEU A 159 4.62 -13.85 -4.55
N LYS A 160 5.61 -13.68 -3.68
CA LYS A 160 5.37 -13.52 -2.25
C LYS A 160 4.66 -12.20 -1.95
N GLN A 161 5.07 -11.09 -2.58
CA GLN A 161 4.40 -9.80 -2.41
C GLN A 161 2.95 -9.84 -2.93
N VAL A 162 2.69 -10.50 -4.06
CA VAL A 162 1.32 -10.73 -4.56
C VAL A 162 0.48 -11.53 -3.54
N ASN A 163 1.07 -12.54 -2.90
CA ASN A 163 0.38 -13.35 -1.88
C ASN A 163 0.10 -12.60 -0.57
N THR A 164 0.80 -11.51 -0.29
CA THR A 164 0.65 -10.71 0.93
C THR A 164 0.04 -9.35 0.69
N LEU A 165 -0.31 -9.02 -0.56
CA LEU A 165 -0.93 -7.74 -0.90
C LEU A 165 -2.33 -7.68 -0.32
N PHE A 166 -2.66 -6.61 0.40
CA PHE A 166 -4.01 -6.43 0.93
C PHE A 166 -4.61 -5.10 0.52
N PHE A 167 -5.93 -5.03 0.61
CA PHE A 167 -6.72 -3.82 0.40
C PHE A 167 -7.37 -3.40 1.71
N MET A 168 -7.32 -2.11 2.02
CA MET A 168 -7.94 -1.54 3.21
C MET A 168 -8.77 -0.33 2.84
N ASN A 169 -10.01 -0.34 3.32
CA ASN A 169 -10.91 0.79 3.22
C ASN A 169 -10.67 1.76 4.38
N VAL A 170 -10.55 3.04 4.05
CA VAL A 170 -10.28 4.14 4.99
C VAL A 170 -11.46 5.12 4.93
N GLU A 171 -12.15 5.30 6.05
CA GLU A 171 -13.29 6.22 6.18
C GLU A 171 -12.78 7.64 6.51
N THR A 172 -12.24 8.33 5.51
CA THR A 172 -11.82 9.73 5.65
C THR A 172 -12.18 10.55 4.41
N GLU A 173 -12.81 11.71 4.62
CA GLU A 173 -13.23 12.62 3.54
C GLU A 173 -12.06 13.25 2.75
N ASP A 174 -10.83 13.20 3.25
CA ASP A 174 -9.65 13.89 2.69
C ASP A 174 -8.62 12.95 2.03
N PHE A 175 -8.90 11.65 1.94
CA PHE A 175 -7.98 10.65 1.39
C PHE A 175 -8.56 10.00 0.14
N TRP A 176 -7.80 10.01 -0.97
CA TRP A 176 -8.20 9.34 -2.21
C TRP A 176 -7.79 7.86 -2.15
N GLY A 177 -6.49 7.62 -2.00
CA GLY A 177 -5.90 6.30 -1.89
C GLY A 177 -4.40 6.41 -1.66
N GLY A 178 -3.76 5.28 -1.39
CA GLY A 178 -2.31 5.23 -1.25
C GLY A 178 -1.79 3.80 -1.18
N PHE A 179 -0.58 3.58 -1.68
CA PHE A 179 0.17 2.35 -1.45
C PHE A 179 1.17 2.55 -0.31
N SER A 180 1.23 1.59 0.62
CA SER A 180 2.31 1.51 1.62
C SER A 180 3.24 0.35 1.28
N PRO A 181 4.50 0.63 0.90
CA PRO A 181 5.50 -0.42 0.68
C PRO A 181 5.75 -1.29 1.92
N ASP A 182 5.80 -0.68 3.11
CA ASP A 182 6.08 -1.39 4.38
C ASP A 182 4.95 -2.35 4.76
N ALA A 183 3.71 -1.93 4.54
CA ALA A 183 2.55 -2.78 4.77
C ALA A 183 2.28 -3.72 3.59
N ASN A 184 2.83 -3.44 2.41
CA ASN A 184 2.43 -4.09 1.16
C ASN A 184 0.89 -4.06 1.00
N GLY A 185 0.31 -2.87 1.14
CA GLY A 185 -1.13 -2.68 1.19
C GLY A 185 -1.59 -1.44 0.44
N ILE A 186 -2.76 -1.54 -0.19
CA ILE A 186 -3.45 -0.44 -0.87
C ILE A 186 -4.58 0.05 0.03
N PHE A 187 -4.57 1.35 0.31
CA PHE A 187 -5.56 2.04 1.12
C PHE A 187 -6.50 2.80 0.19
N ILE A 188 -7.80 2.70 0.42
CA ILE A 188 -8.85 3.27 -0.44
C ILE A 188 -9.76 4.15 0.42
N GLY A 189 -9.86 5.44 0.09
CA GLY A 189 -10.77 6.35 0.78
C GLY A 189 -12.22 6.14 0.36
N ILE A 190 -13.04 5.53 1.22
CA ILE A 190 -14.40 5.08 0.84
C ILE A 190 -15.28 6.25 0.40
N ASP A 191 -15.29 7.35 1.16
CA ASP A 191 -16.21 8.47 0.91
C ASP A 191 -15.93 9.16 -0.43
N GLN A 192 -14.66 9.32 -0.77
CA GLN A 192 -14.25 9.88 -2.04
C GLN A 192 -14.47 8.89 -3.18
N PHE A 193 -14.14 7.61 -2.99
CA PHE A 193 -14.38 6.56 -3.99
C PHE A 193 -15.87 6.42 -4.31
N GLN A 194 -16.76 6.37 -3.31
CA GLN A 194 -18.21 6.24 -3.52
C GLN A 194 -18.82 7.45 -4.25
N SER A 195 -18.20 8.63 -4.13
CA SER A 195 -18.63 9.82 -4.87
C SER A 195 -18.19 9.83 -6.35
N CYS A 196 -17.30 8.91 -6.73
CA CYS A 196 -16.70 8.82 -8.06
C CYS A 196 -17.40 7.80 -8.96
N THR A 197 -17.24 7.97 -10.27
CA THR A 197 -17.70 6.97 -11.24
C THR A 197 -16.80 5.72 -11.19
N ALA A 198 -17.31 4.55 -11.61
CA ALA A 198 -16.52 3.30 -11.63
C ALA A 198 -15.18 3.44 -12.39
N GLY A 199 -15.15 4.26 -13.45
CA GLY A 199 -13.90 4.57 -14.14
C GLY A 199 -12.92 5.34 -13.25
N GLN A 200 -13.38 6.38 -12.56
CA GLN A 200 -12.52 7.17 -11.67
C GLN A 200 -12.03 6.38 -10.45
N GLN A 201 -12.78 5.36 -10.02
CA GLN A 201 -12.29 4.43 -9.01
C GLN A 201 -11.19 3.52 -9.57
N ALA A 202 -11.41 2.97 -10.77
CA ALA A 202 -10.45 2.10 -11.44
C ALA A 202 -9.11 2.81 -11.74
N THR A 203 -9.13 4.09 -12.08
CA THR A 203 -7.91 4.89 -12.29
C THR A 203 -7.11 5.10 -11.02
N GLY A 204 -7.77 5.55 -9.95
CA GLY A 204 -7.13 5.67 -8.64
C GLY A 204 -6.53 4.34 -8.22
N LEU A 205 -7.26 3.25 -8.44
CA LEU A 205 -6.76 1.93 -8.09
C LEU A 205 -5.57 1.47 -8.93
N TYR A 206 -5.62 1.63 -10.26
CA TYR A 206 -4.48 1.27 -11.10
C TYR A 206 -3.26 2.13 -10.83
N HIS A 207 -3.45 3.40 -10.47
CA HIS A 207 -2.38 4.27 -10.01
C HIS A 207 -1.67 3.64 -8.79
N GLU A 208 -2.42 3.27 -7.74
CA GLU A 208 -1.84 2.63 -6.55
C GLU A 208 -1.25 1.25 -6.83
N LEU A 209 -1.86 0.49 -7.75
CA LEU A 209 -1.32 -0.81 -8.17
C LEU A 209 -0.01 -0.67 -8.95
N MET A 210 0.24 0.44 -9.64
CA MET A 210 1.55 0.70 -10.23
C MET A 210 2.61 0.95 -9.15
N HIS A 211 2.26 1.60 -8.03
CA HIS A 211 3.16 1.71 -6.88
C HIS A 211 3.45 0.35 -6.23
N PHE A 212 2.49 -0.58 -6.25
CA PHE A 212 2.78 -1.96 -5.86
C PHE A 212 3.81 -2.62 -6.80
N ILE A 213 3.63 -2.44 -8.11
CA ILE A 213 4.52 -3.01 -9.12
C ILE A 213 5.93 -2.44 -9.01
N ASP A 214 6.11 -1.12 -9.04
CA ASP A 214 7.44 -0.50 -9.09
C ASP A 214 8.26 -0.73 -7.80
N ASN A 215 7.60 -0.88 -6.65
CA ASN A 215 8.25 -1.18 -5.38
C ASN A 215 8.58 -2.67 -5.20
N CYS A 216 7.94 -3.58 -5.93
CA CYS A 216 8.01 -5.02 -5.67
C CYS A 216 8.57 -5.88 -6.80
N ILE A 217 8.57 -5.41 -8.05
CA ILE A 217 8.89 -6.27 -9.21
C ILE A 217 10.37 -6.63 -9.34
N ASP A 218 11.28 -5.77 -8.86
CA ASP A 218 12.74 -5.99 -8.89
C ASP A 218 13.37 -6.09 -7.49
N GLY A 219 12.64 -6.68 -6.54
CA GLY A 219 13.12 -6.81 -5.17
C GLY A 219 12.70 -5.63 -4.28
N PRO A 220 13.32 -5.44 -3.10
CA PRO A 220 12.95 -4.38 -2.17
C PRO A 220 13.37 -3.00 -2.70
N TYR A 221 12.41 -2.09 -2.78
CA TYR A 221 12.64 -0.69 -3.14
C TYR A 221 13.75 -0.02 -2.33
N THR A 222 14.46 0.90 -2.95
CA THR A 222 15.53 1.68 -2.31
C THR A 222 15.40 3.17 -2.59
N SER A 223 15.70 3.97 -1.57
CA SER A 223 15.76 5.43 -1.70
C SER A 223 17.20 5.90 -1.92
N ILE A 224 17.36 7.10 -2.47
CA ILE A 224 18.66 7.76 -2.51
C ILE A 224 18.86 8.68 -1.32
N CYS A 225 20.12 8.89 -0.99
CA CYS A 225 20.54 9.80 0.06
C CYS A 225 21.69 10.68 -0.41
N LEU A 226 21.71 11.94 0.05
CA LEU A 226 22.83 12.85 -0.12
C LEU A 226 23.72 12.80 1.13
N LEU A 227 24.98 12.48 0.92
CA LEU A 227 26.02 12.43 1.95
C LEU A 227 26.62 13.81 2.23
N ASP A 228 27.26 13.97 3.38
CA ASP A 228 27.96 15.20 3.81
C ASP A 228 29.02 15.70 2.81
N ASP A 229 29.60 14.80 2.02
CA ASP A 229 30.58 15.14 0.97
C ASP A 229 29.95 15.58 -0.35
N GLY A 230 28.61 15.59 -0.40
CA GLY A 230 27.78 15.96 -1.54
C GLY A 230 27.60 14.85 -2.56
N SER A 231 28.03 13.62 -2.29
CA SER A 231 27.76 12.46 -3.16
C SER A 231 26.41 11.80 -2.86
N PHE A 232 25.88 11.09 -3.85
CA PHE A 232 24.65 10.32 -3.72
C PHE A 232 24.97 8.85 -3.46
N ALA A 233 24.17 8.19 -2.65
CA ALA A 233 24.26 6.75 -2.40
C ALA A 233 22.88 6.13 -2.20
N ASN A 234 22.83 4.80 -2.20
CA ASN A 234 21.64 4.03 -1.89
C ASN A 234 21.48 3.93 -0.36
N THR A 235 20.27 4.08 0.16
CA THR A 235 20.01 3.94 1.61
C THR A 235 20.33 2.53 2.13
N LEU A 236 20.21 1.48 1.31
CA LEU A 236 20.55 0.10 1.69
C LEU A 236 22.06 -0.14 1.87
N ASP A 237 22.92 0.72 1.32
CA ASP A 237 24.37 0.61 1.51
C ASP A 237 24.80 1.00 2.95
N TYR A 238 23.88 1.56 3.73
CA TYR A 238 24.13 2.10 5.06
C TYR A 238 23.17 1.50 6.10
N PRO A 239 23.67 1.18 7.31
CA PRO A 239 22.79 0.79 8.40
C PRO A 239 21.91 1.98 8.82
N GLU A 240 20.69 1.69 9.25
CA GLU A 240 19.68 2.68 9.66
C GLU A 240 20.19 3.69 10.71
N GLU A 241 21.07 3.25 11.62
CA GLU A 241 21.73 4.12 12.60
C GLU A 241 22.56 5.27 11.99
N GLU A 242 22.99 5.13 10.73
CA GLU A 242 23.74 6.15 9.99
C GLU A 242 22.83 7.14 9.26
N TRP A 243 21.53 6.85 9.12
CA TRP A 243 20.57 7.67 8.37
C TRP A 243 20.36 9.06 8.98
N GLU A 244 20.56 9.22 10.30
CA GLU A 244 20.50 10.54 10.98
C GLU A 244 21.51 11.56 10.42
N ASN A 245 22.56 11.10 9.72
CA ASN A 245 23.60 11.95 9.12
C ASN A 245 23.45 12.08 7.60
N MET A 246 22.31 11.65 7.05
CA MET A 246 22.06 11.58 5.62
C MET A 246 20.80 12.39 5.30
N THR A 247 20.77 13.04 4.14
CA THR A 247 19.54 13.67 3.65
C THR A 247 18.89 12.71 2.67
N ILE A 248 17.80 12.07 3.06
CA ILE A 248 17.00 11.23 2.16
C ILE A 248 16.37 12.14 1.09
N ILE A 249 16.49 11.72 -0.16
CA ILE A 249 15.91 12.42 -1.30
C ILE A 249 14.99 11.42 -2.00
N GLU A 250 13.72 11.76 -2.09
CA GLU A 250 12.71 10.96 -2.79
C GLU A 250 12.52 11.47 -4.21
N SER A 251 12.31 10.57 -5.17
CA SER A 251 11.98 10.91 -6.56
C SER A 251 10.50 10.69 -6.90
N PRO A 252 9.65 11.68 -6.63
CA PRO A 252 8.24 11.50 -6.91
C PRO A 252 7.90 11.48 -8.40
N TYR A 253 8.80 11.90 -9.31
CA TYR A 253 8.47 11.82 -10.74
C TYR A 253 8.52 10.41 -11.27
N TRP A 254 9.39 9.56 -10.71
CA TRP A 254 9.44 8.16 -11.08
C TRP A 254 8.22 7.44 -10.54
N ALA A 255 7.96 7.51 -9.23
CA ALA A 255 6.78 6.89 -8.62
C ALA A 255 5.47 7.45 -9.22
N GLU A 256 5.12 8.71 -8.97
CA GLU A 256 3.82 9.28 -9.36
C GLU A 256 3.67 9.42 -10.89
N GLY A 257 4.69 9.97 -11.54
CA GLY A 257 4.67 10.17 -12.99
C GLY A 257 4.77 8.86 -13.76
N GLY A 258 5.48 7.87 -13.22
CA GLY A 258 5.61 6.54 -13.79
C GLY A 258 4.32 5.75 -13.65
N SER A 259 3.67 5.80 -12.48
CA SER A 259 2.34 5.24 -12.28
C SER A 259 1.39 5.73 -13.36
N GLU A 260 1.24 7.05 -13.53
CA GLU A 260 0.42 7.65 -14.61
C GLU A 260 0.76 7.16 -16.01
N LYS A 261 2.05 7.11 -16.34
CA LYS A 261 2.53 6.70 -17.65
C LYS A 261 2.26 5.22 -17.93
N TYR A 262 2.60 4.33 -17.01
CA TYR A 262 2.59 2.89 -17.24
C TYR A 262 1.18 2.32 -17.15
N TYR A 263 0.33 2.81 -16.25
CA TYR A 263 -1.06 2.36 -16.26
C TYR A 263 -1.78 2.83 -17.54
N ALA A 264 -1.51 4.06 -18.02
CA ALA A 264 -2.08 4.53 -19.28
C ALA A 264 -1.60 3.69 -20.48
N ARG A 265 -0.32 3.27 -20.49
CA ARG A 265 0.27 2.42 -21.54
C ARG A 265 -0.32 1.00 -21.56
N TYR A 266 -0.48 0.36 -20.40
CA TYR A 266 -0.89 -1.05 -20.33
C TYR A 266 -2.41 -1.25 -20.32
N PHE A 267 -3.18 -0.34 -19.73
CA PHE A 267 -4.64 -0.49 -19.60
C PHE A 267 -5.42 0.32 -20.64
N THR A 268 -4.72 0.76 -21.70
CA THR A 268 -5.29 1.48 -22.84
C THR A 268 -6.14 2.67 -22.40
N TYR A 269 -5.60 3.41 -21.42
CA TYR A 269 -6.27 4.49 -20.71
C TYR A 269 -5.54 5.82 -20.90
N ALA A 270 -6.13 6.91 -20.43
CA ALA A 270 -5.53 8.24 -20.46
C ALA A 270 -5.31 8.78 -19.04
N PRO A 271 -4.18 9.40 -18.70
CA PRO A 271 -3.91 9.86 -17.33
C PRO A 271 -5.04 10.72 -16.76
N GLU A 272 -5.57 10.40 -15.56
CA GLU A 272 -6.64 11.20 -14.92
C GLU A 272 -6.09 12.44 -14.21
N THR A 273 -4.84 12.40 -13.74
CA THR A 273 -4.39 13.42 -12.81
C THR A 273 -3.67 14.56 -13.54
N GLY A 274 -4.36 15.70 -13.61
CA GLY A 274 -3.66 16.97 -13.83
C GLY A 274 -2.60 17.27 -12.74
N ALA A 275 -2.61 16.52 -11.63
CA ALA A 275 -1.68 16.68 -10.52
C ALA A 275 -0.26 16.20 -10.83
N TYR A 276 -0.11 15.07 -11.50
CA TYR A 276 1.21 14.49 -11.81
C TYR A 276 1.64 14.70 -13.26
N ARG A 277 0.86 15.47 -14.02
CA ARG A 277 1.13 15.77 -15.42
C ARG A 277 2.55 16.23 -15.73
N VAL A 278 3.16 17.09 -14.90
CA VAL A 278 4.54 17.54 -15.16
C VAL A 278 5.52 16.37 -15.01
N ALA A 279 5.31 15.49 -14.03
CA ALA A 279 6.13 14.31 -13.81
C ALA A 279 5.98 13.28 -14.94
N GLU A 280 4.73 12.93 -15.28
CA GLU A 280 4.39 12.01 -16.37
C GLU A 280 5.02 12.49 -17.70
N GLN A 281 4.82 13.76 -18.04
CA GLN A 281 5.33 14.33 -19.29
C GLN A 281 6.86 14.51 -19.27
N PHE A 282 7.47 14.65 -18.08
CA PHE A 282 8.92 14.58 -17.95
C PHE A 282 9.44 13.19 -18.33
N LEU A 283 8.81 12.11 -17.84
CA LEU A 283 9.19 10.75 -18.21
C LEU A 283 8.94 10.43 -19.69
N VAL A 284 7.85 10.93 -20.29
CA VAL A 284 7.63 10.84 -21.75
C VAL A 284 8.74 11.56 -22.51
N GLY A 285 9.22 12.70 -22.01
CA GLY A 285 10.38 13.40 -22.56
C GLY A 285 11.68 12.60 -22.47
N LEU A 286 11.92 11.93 -21.34
CA LEU A 286 13.06 11.02 -21.21
C LEU A 286 12.95 9.84 -22.18
N GLU A 287 11.77 9.24 -22.31
CA GLU A 287 11.52 8.14 -23.24
C GLU A 287 11.72 8.57 -24.70
N TYR A 288 11.33 9.80 -25.05
CA TYR A 288 11.59 10.36 -26.37
C TYR A 288 13.09 10.51 -26.67
N ILE A 289 13.90 10.87 -25.66
CA ILE A 289 15.34 11.12 -25.81
C ILE A 289 16.14 9.81 -25.80
N PHE A 290 15.82 8.89 -24.89
CA PHE A 290 16.61 7.70 -24.59
C PHE A 290 16.00 6.39 -25.12
N GLY A 291 14.70 6.39 -25.43
CA GLY A 291 13.95 5.21 -25.86
C GLY A 291 13.33 4.42 -24.69
N SER A 292 12.25 3.69 -24.98
CA SER A 292 11.47 2.93 -24.00
C SER A 292 12.31 1.91 -23.23
N GLU A 293 13.27 1.23 -23.87
CA GLU A 293 14.10 0.20 -23.23
C GLU A 293 14.84 0.75 -22.00
N ILE A 294 15.43 1.95 -22.10
CA ILE A 294 16.17 2.57 -20.99
C ILE A 294 15.21 3.04 -19.89
N ILE A 295 14.07 3.61 -20.27
CA ILE A 295 13.11 4.14 -19.29
C ILE A 295 12.39 3.01 -18.56
N ASP A 296 12.04 1.94 -19.26
CA ASP A 296 11.46 0.74 -18.68
C ASP A 296 12.48 0.06 -17.73
N GLU A 297 13.75 -0.09 -18.14
CA GLU A 297 14.81 -0.63 -17.25
C GLU A 297 14.97 0.22 -15.99
N MET A 298 14.86 1.55 -16.11
CA MET A 298 15.00 2.43 -14.96
C MET A 298 13.79 2.40 -14.06
N PHE A 299 12.56 2.51 -14.57
CA PHE A 299 11.36 2.61 -13.74
C PHE A 299 11.12 1.35 -12.89
N PHE A 300 11.36 0.17 -13.47
CA PHE A 300 11.13 -1.10 -12.78
C PHE A 300 12.33 -1.58 -11.95
N ALA A 301 13.39 -0.80 -11.82
CA ALA A 301 14.55 -1.17 -11.01
C ALA A 301 14.35 -0.83 -9.53
N HIS A 302 14.88 -1.63 -8.62
CA HIS A 302 14.87 -1.27 -7.20
C HIS A 302 15.71 -0.02 -6.87
N ASP A 303 16.66 0.35 -7.74
CA ASP A 303 17.60 1.46 -7.58
C ASP A 303 17.38 2.62 -8.59
N THR A 304 16.14 2.79 -9.07
CA THR A 304 15.69 3.81 -10.03
C THR A 304 16.32 5.18 -9.83
N ASP A 305 16.27 5.69 -8.60
CA ASP A 305 16.69 7.05 -8.28
C ASP A 305 18.20 7.24 -8.44
N LEU A 306 18.99 6.24 -8.05
CA LEU A 306 20.44 6.29 -8.19
C LEU A 306 20.84 6.20 -9.66
N ARG A 307 20.15 5.36 -10.45
CA ARG A 307 20.33 5.29 -11.91
C ARG A 307 20.02 6.64 -12.56
N PHE A 308 18.98 7.32 -12.11
CA PHE A 308 18.61 8.62 -12.64
C PHE A 308 19.62 9.72 -12.27
N VAL A 309 20.15 9.72 -11.05
CA VAL A 309 21.27 10.58 -10.67
C VAL A 309 22.47 10.36 -11.62
N HIS A 310 22.86 9.11 -11.87
CA HIS A 310 23.95 8.80 -12.77
C HIS A 310 23.67 9.26 -14.22
N LEU A 311 22.43 9.09 -14.71
CA LEU A 311 22.03 9.59 -16.02
C LEU A 311 22.19 11.11 -16.12
N LEU A 312 21.80 11.86 -15.08
CA LEU A 312 22.01 13.31 -15.05
C LEU A 312 23.50 13.67 -14.99
N GLN A 313 24.29 12.99 -14.18
CA GLN A 313 25.74 13.24 -14.07
C GLN A 313 26.48 12.96 -15.39
N ASP A 314 26.15 11.87 -16.07
CA ASP A 314 26.71 11.51 -17.39
C ASP A 314 26.35 12.55 -18.46
N ASN A 315 25.25 13.28 -18.25
CA ASN A 315 24.81 14.41 -19.06
C ASN A 315 25.30 15.78 -18.57
N GLY A 316 26.28 15.79 -17.66
CA GLY A 316 27.00 16.99 -17.25
C GLY A 316 26.26 17.87 -16.25
N PHE A 317 25.22 17.35 -15.58
CA PHE A 317 24.62 18.01 -14.43
C PHE A 317 25.52 17.85 -13.21
N THR A 318 25.69 18.93 -12.45
CA THR A 318 26.40 18.93 -11.17
C THR A 318 25.50 18.41 -10.05
N ASN A 319 26.09 17.92 -8.95
CA ASN A 319 25.30 17.44 -7.81
C ASN A 319 24.37 18.54 -7.24
N ASP A 320 24.79 19.80 -7.27
CA ASP A 320 23.95 20.96 -6.89
C ASP A 320 22.73 21.10 -7.80
N GLU A 321 22.90 20.99 -9.12
CA GLU A 321 21.79 21.03 -10.06
C GLU A 321 20.85 19.85 -9.90
N ILE A 322 21.39 18.66 -9.60
CA ILE A 322 20.59 17.46 -9.33
C ILE A 322 19.76 17.67 -8.06
N VAL A 323 20.35 18.14 -6.95
CA VAL A 323 19.58 18.47 -5.74
C VAL A 323 18.49 19.50 -6.04
N ARG A 324 18.79 20.55 -6.81
CA ARG A 324 17.79 21.56 -7.21
C ARG A 324 16.67 20.99 -8.09
N PHE A 325 16.99 19.98 -8.90
CA PHE A 325 15.99 19.23 -9.66
C PHE A 325 15.06 18.44 -8.73
N TYR A 326 15.62 17.68 -7.78
CA TYR A 326 14.82 16.96 -6.79
C TYR A 326 13.95 17.89 -5.92
N ASN A 327 14.45 19.07 -5.54
CA ASN A 327 13.65 20.06 -4.82
C ASN A 327 12.42 20.53 -5.61
N VAL A 328 12.53 20.73 -6.94
CA VAL A 328 11.36 21.10 -7.75
C VAL A 328 10.37 19.95 -7.85
N MET A 329 10.86 18.71 -7.85
CA MET A 329 10.00 17.53 -7.88
C MET A 329 9.15 17.44 -6.60
N GLN A 330 9.77 17.65 -5.43
CA GLN A 330 9.04 17.70 -4.15
C GLN A 330 8.06 18.87 -4.08
N LEU A 331 8.44 20.06 -4.56
CA LEU A 331 7.53 21.22 -4.62
C LEU A 331 6.27 20.92 -5.44
N MET A 332 6.42 20.21 -6.56
CA MET A 332 5.29 19.90 -7.45
C MET A 332 4.27 18.94 -6.82
N LEU A 333 4.73 18.03 -5.95
CA LEU A 333 3.84 17.11 -5.23
C LEU A 333 3.18 17.75 -4.02
N ALA A 334 3.97 18.37 -3.14
CA ALA A 334 3.48 18.81 -1.84
C ALA A 334 2.37 19.86 -1.94
N ARG A 335 2.30 20.62 -3.07
CA ARG A 335 1.36 21.73 -3.34
C ARG A 335 1.25 22.80 -2.23
N GLU A 336 2.07 22.69 -1.21
CA GLU A 336 2.24 23.60 -0.09
C GLU A 336 3.56 24.36 -0.23
N ASP A 337 3.72 25.38 0.61
CA ASP A 337 4.89 26.26 0.66
C ASP A 337 6.10 25.46 1.18
N SER A 338 6.71 24.63 0.33
CA SER A 338 7.88 23.77 0.62
C SER A 338 9.10 24.53 1.14
N GLY A 339 9.03 25.86 1.18
CA GLY A 339 10.06 26.73 1.74
C GLY A 339 11.26 26.93 0.82
N PHE A 340 11.32 26.25 -0.32
CA PHE A 340 12.37 26.43 -1.31
C PHE A 340 12.24 27.80 -1.99
N SER A 341 13.34 28.54 -2.02
CA SER A 341 13.43 29.74 -2.86
C SER A 341 13.60 29.34 -4.33
N ASN A 342 13.16 30.20 -5.25
CA ASN A 342 13.27 29.91 -6.69
C ASN A 342 14.70 29.59 -7.17
N ASP A 343 15.73 30.10 -6.49
CA ASP A 343 17.14 29.85 -6.83
C ASP A 343 17.59 28.43 -6.40
N GLU A 344 16.84 27.75 -5.54
CA GLU A 344 17.05 26.37 -5.06
C GLU A 344 16.33 25.33 -5.92
N LEU A 345 15.73 25.75 -7.03
CA LEU A 345 14.94 24.91 -7.94
C LEU A 345 15.58 24.91 -9.33
N LEU A 346 15.45 23.79 -10.05
CA LEU A 346 15.82 23.66 -11.46
C LEU A 346 14.58 23.36 -12.30
N ASP A 347 14.34 24.14 -13.37
CA ASP A 347 13.17 23.91 -14.21
C ASP A 347 13.22 22.52 -14.91
N PRO A 348 12.18 21.67 -14.78
CA PRO A 348 12.15 20.38 -15.46
C PRO A 348 12.22 20.49 -16.99
N GLN A 349 11.65 21.55 -17.59
CA GLN A 349 11.75 21.77 -19.03
C GLN A 349 13.19 22.08 -19.46
N GLU A 350 13.96 22.82 -18.65
CA GLU A 350 15.39 23.06 -18.89
C GLU A 350 16.19 21.75 -18.83
N THR A 351 15.88 20.91 -17.85
CA THR A 351 16.52 19.62 -17.67
C THR A 351 16.33 18.75 -18.92
N LEU A 352 15.09 18.62 -19.42
CA LEU A 352 14.82 17.89 -20.67
C LEU A 352 15.52 18.50 -21.89
N ILE A 353 15.51 19.83 -22.05
CA ILE A 353 16.18 20.48 -23.19
C ILE A 353 17.68 20.18 -23.18
N ARG A 354 18.34 20.26 -22.02
CA ARG A 354 19.76 19.93 -21.88
C ARG A 354 20.05 18.47 -22.19
N LEU A 355 19.22 17.55 -21.71
CA LEU A 355 19.31 16.11 -22.02
C LEU A 355 19.14 15.87 -23.53
N TYR A 356 18.17 16.53 -24.17
CA TYR A 356 17.95 16.45 -25.61
C TYR A 356 19.17 16.96 -26.38
N ILE A 357 19.73 18.12 -26.01
CA ILE A 357 20.90 18.71 -26.69
C ILE A 357 22.09 17.76 -26.64
N ASN A 358 22.31 17.10 -25.51
CA ASN A 358 23.44 16.21 -25.30
C ASN A 358 23.31 14.87 -26.04
N ASN A 359 22.10 14.35 -26.20
CA ASN A 359 21.87 12.99 -26.73
C ASN A 359 21.30 12.95 -28.15
N VAL A 360 20.51 13.95 -28.54
CA VAL A 360 19.85 14.03 -29.86
C VAL A 360 20.53 15.10 -30.73
N GLY A 361 20.64 16.32 -30.21
CA GLY A 361 21.32 17.42 -30.90
C GLY A 361 20.76 18.81 -30.58
N PRO A 362 21.41 19.88 -31.06
CA PRO A 362 21.09 21.26 -30.66
C PRO A 362 19.78 21.81 -31.25
N ASP A 363 19.19 21.15 -32.25
CA ASP A 363 18.08 21.69 -33.06
C ASP A 363 16.69 21.36 -32.47
N PHE A 364 16.58 21.25 -31.15
CA PHE A 364 15.35 20.85 -30.43
C PHE A 364 14.13 21.74 -30.72
N GLU A 365 14.35 23.03 -30.98
CA GLU A 365 13.28 24.00 -31.30
C GLU A 365 12.52 23.66 -32.59
N SER A 366 13.10 22.81 -33.44
CA SER A 366 12.50 22.36 -34.70
C SER A 366 11.86 20.98 -34.64
N ASP A 367 12.01 20.28 -33.52
CA ASP A 367 11.44 18.96 -33.28
C ASP A 367 10.02 19.13 -32.73
N ALA A 368 9.02 19.01 -33.60
CA ALA A 368 7.63 19.27 -33.25
C ALA A 368 7.09 18.30 -32.17
N PRO A 369 7.37 16.97 -32.23
CA PRO A 369 7.08 16.04 -31.13
C PRO A 369 7.67 16.49 -29.79
N PHE A 370 8.98 16.77 -29.73
CA PHE A 370 9.64 17.15 -28.48
C PHE A 370 9.12 18.48 -27.93
N CYS A 371 8.90 19.47 -28.80
CA CYS A 371 8.28 20.74 -28.42
C CYS A 371 6.86 20.56 -27.86
N ARG A 372 6.11 19.54 -28.31
CA ARG A 372 4.77 19.24 -27.79
C ARG A 372 4.84 18.65 -26.39
N ILE A 373 5.80 17.76 -26.13
CA ILE A 373 6.07 17.22 -24.78
C ILE A 373 6.45 18.36 -23.82
N LEU A 374 7.34 19.26 -24.23
CA LEU A 374 7.65 20.44 -23.40
C LEU A 374 6.41 21.31 -23.14
N ALA A 375 5.53 21.46 -24.13
CA ALA A 375 4.32 22.28 -23.99
C ALA A 375 3.26 21.67 -23.06
N SER A 376 3.22 20.34 -22.89
CA SER A 376 2.28 19.68 -21.96
C SER A 376 2.67 19.85 -20.50
N MET A 377 3.92 20.22 -20.23
CA MET A 377 4.46 20.52 -18.90
C MET A 377 4.21 21.98 -18.44
N GLU A 378 3.36 22.77 -19.13
CA GLU A 378 3.10 24.15 -18.70
C GLU A 378 2.36 24.18 -17.35
N ASP A 379 3.04 24.65 -16.30
CA ASP A 379 2.47 24.86 -14.98
C ASP A 379 2.80 26.27 -14.43
N PRO A 380 1.85 27.00 -13.82
CA PRO A 380 2.10 28.29 -13.18
C PRO A 380 3.20 28.28 -12.11
N VAL A 381 3.38 27.17 -11.37
CA VAL A 381 4.40 26.99 -10.32
C VAL A 381 5.81 27.00 -10.91
N LEU A 382 5.99 26.55 -12.16
CA LEU A 382 7.31 26.55 -12.80
C LEU A 382 7.74 27.96 -13.26
N LYS A 383 6.79 28.86 -13.57
CA LYS A 383 7.08 30.18 -14.18
C LYS A 383 8.08 31.05 -13.40
N PRO A 384 8.06 31.09 -12.05
CA PRO A 384 9.00 31.87 -11.26
C PRO A 384 10.42 31.28 -11.18
N ILE A 385 10.62 30.02 -11.56
CA ILE A 385 11.92 29.32 -11.48
C ILE A 385 12.86 29.91 -12.55
N PRO A 386 14.12 30.25 -12.21
CA PRO A 386 15.09 30.72 -13.19
C PRO A 386 15.40 29.63 -14.21
N SER A 387 15.32 29.96 -15.50
CA SER A 387 15.76 29.09 -16.58
C SER A 387 16.33 29.89 -17.73
N GLU A 388 17.40 29.39 -18.36
CA GLU A 388 17.96 30.01 -19.58
C GLU A 388 17.07 29.81 -20.82
N TYR A 389 16.18 28.82 -20.78
CA TYR A 389 15.25 28.50 -21.86
C TYR A 389 13.85 29.10 -21.67
N ARG A 390 13.63 29.86 -20.60
CA ARG A 390 12.32 30.43 -20.23
C ARG A 390 11.66 31.24 -21.36
N ASP A 391 12.45 32.01 -22.11
CA ASP A 391 11.93 32.80 -23.23
C ASP A 391 11.33 31.90 -24.31
N PHE A 392 11.95 30.76 -24.60
CA PHE A 392 11.46 29.76 -25.55
C PHE A 392 10.26 29.01 -25.01
N THR A 393 10.33 28.45 -23.79
CA THR A 393 9.23 27.64 -23.24
C THR A 393 7.95 28.45 -23.06
N ASN A 394 8.05 29.76 -22.78
CA ASN A 394 6.90 30.67 -22.75
C ASN A 394 6.21 30.86 -24.11
N THR A 395 6.87 30.54 -25.23
CA THR A 395 6.26 30.58 -26.57
C THR A 395 5.50 29.31 -26.93
N LEU A 396 5.81 28.19 -26.26
CA LEU A 396 5.18 26.91 -26.52
C LEU A 396 3.70 26.97 -26.13
N ARG A 397 2.86 26.32 -26.94
CA ARG A 397 1.44 26.14 -26.66
C ARG A 397 1.12 24.70 -26.95
N LEU A 398 0.45 24.06 -26.00
CA LEU A 398 0.06 22.68 -26.16
C LEU A 398 -0.94 22.52 -27.31
N PHE A 399 -1.88 23.44 -27.49
CA PHE A 399 -2.73 23.53 -28.66
C PHE A 399 -3.05 24.98 -28.99
N THR A 400 -3.27 25.27 -30.27
CA THR A 400 -3.94 26.51 -30.68
C THR A 400 -5.45 26.35 -30.54
N ALA A 401 -6.19 27.45 -30.31
CA ALA A 401 -7.65 27.41 -30.25
C ALA A 401 -8.31 26.80 -31.50
N LYS A 402 -7.62 26.83 -32.65
CA LYS A 402 -8.08 26.19 -33.89
C LYS A 402 -7.88 24.68 -33.86
N GLU A 403 -6.74 24.21 -33.33
CA GLU A 403 -6.47 22.77 -33.14
C GLU A 403 -7.45 22.17 -32.14
N GLU A 404 -7.66 22.81 -30.99
CA GLU A 404 -8.66 22.39 -30.00
C GLU A 404 -10.05 22.30 -30.63
N ALA A 405 -10.48 23.32 -31.36
CA ALA A 405 -11.78 23.32 -32.02
C ALA A 405 -11.91 22.21 -33.08
N ASN A 406 -10.84 21.93 -33.84
CA ASN A 406 -10.84 20.85 -34.84
C ASN A 406 -10.88 19.46 -34.19
N MET A 407 -10.14 19.27 -33.10
CA MET A 407 -10.12 18.05 -32.30
C MET A 407 -11.49 17.81 -31.67
N MET A 408 -12.02 18.84 -30.99
CA MET A 408 -13.38 18.82 -30.47
C MET A 408 -14.38 18.51 -31.57
N GLN A 409 -14.31 19.13 -32.75
CA GLN A 409 -15.27 18.83 -33.83
C GLN A 409 -15.21 17.38 -34.33
N LYS A 410 -14.01 16.78 -34.41
CA LYS A 410 -13.83 15.38 -34.85
C LYS A 410 -14.40 14.40 -33.83
N ILE A 411 -14.27 14.71 -32.54
CA ILE A 411 -14.74 13.86 -31.44
C ILE A 411 -16.22 14.14 -31.12
N SER A 412 -16.63 15.41 -31.04
CA SER A 412 -17.98 15.91 -30.68
C SER A 412 -19.13 15.49 -31.59
N SER A 413 -18.89 14.68 -32.63
CA SER A 413 -19.98 13.97 -33.30
C SER A 413 -20.75 13.02 -32.35
N THR A 414 -20.20 12.79 -31.16
CA THR A 414 -20.74 12.02 -30.03
C THR A 414 -21.43 12.87 -28.93
N GLY A 415 -21.28 14.20 -28.90
CA GLY A 415 -21.92 15.07 -27.88
C GLY A 415 -21.16 15.28 -26.56
N GLN A 416 -19.85 15.04 -26.52
CA GLN A 416 -19.05 14.89 -25.28
C GLN A 416 -18.11 16.09 -24.96
N TYR A 417 -17.65 16.17 -23.71
CA TYR A 417 -16.63 17.12 -23.22
C TYR A 417 -15.38 16.37 -22.74
N PHE A 418 -14.18 16.86 -23.09
CA PHE A 418 -12.94 16.37 -22.49
C PHE A 418 -12.90 16.71 -21.00
N ALA A 419 -12.52 15.72 -20.20
CA ALA A 419 -12.20 15.88 -18.80
C ALA A 419 -10.83 16.57 -18.65
N ILE A 420 -9.89 16.17 -19.52
CA ILE A 420 -8.47 16.49 -19.40
C ILE A 420 -7.92 16.93 -20.76
N THR A 421 -6.91 17.79 -20.70
CA THR A 421 -6.24 18.28 -21.91
C THR A 421 -5.38 17.17 -22.51
N PRO A 422 -5.55 16.81 -23.80
CA PRO A 422 -4.78 15.73 -24.40
C PRO A 422 -3.28 15.94 -24.28
N ALA A 423 -2.53 14.86 -24.03
CA ALA A 423 -1.10 14.92 -23.81
C ALA A 423 -0.36 13.83 -24.63
N PRO A 424 0.91 14.08 -25.02
CA PRO A 424 1.73 13.05 -25.63
C PRO A 424 2.00 11.87 -24.70
N LEU A 425 1.87 10.65 -25.22
CA LEU A 425 2.21 9.41 -24.52
C LEU A 425 2.66 8.34 -25.54
N PHE A 426 3.60 7.47 -25.16
CA PHE A 426 3.97 6.33 -25.98
C PHE A 426 2.98 5.18 -25.79
N VAL A 427 2.32 4.77 -26.87
CA VAL A 427 1.40 3.63 -26.92
C VAL A 427 1.85 2.74 -28.07
N ASP A 428 2.12 1.46 -27.77
CA ASP A 428 2.70 0.48 -28.72
C ASP A 428 4.01 0.95 -29.37
N GLY A 429 4.83 1.72 -28.64
CA GLY A 429 6.09 2.27 -29.11
C GLY A 429 5.97 3.46 -30.08
N GLU A 430 4.76 3.99 -30.28
CA GLU A 430 4.51 5.19 -31.07
C GLU A 430 4.03 6.33 -30.18
N LEU A 431 4.54 7.55 -30.41
CA LEU A 431 4.08 8.74 -29.70
C LEU A 431 2.70 9.14 -30.23
N LYS A 432 1.69 9.06 -29.38
CA LYS A 432 0.29 9.41 -29.68
C LYS A 432 -0.17 10.54 -28.77
N LEU A 433 -1.33 11.12 -29.06
CA LEU A 433 -2.01 12.00 -28.11
C LEU A 433 -3.11 11.21 -27.40
N VAL A 434 -3.12 11.28 -26.08
CA VAL A 434 -4.02 10.50 -25.23
C VAL A 434 -4.82 11.46 -24.34
N ALA A 435 -6.12 11.19 -24.14
CA ALA A 435 -7.00 12.03 -23.33
C ALA A 435 -8.19 11.26 -22.74
N ILE A 436 -8.66 11.69 -21.56
CA ILE A 436 -9.95 11.27 -21.00
C ILE A 436 -11.05 12.24 -21.44
N PHE A 437 -12.19 11.68 -21.82
CA PHE A 437 -13.43 12.44 -21.90
C PHE A 437 -14.56 11.73 -21.15
N PHE A 438 -15.57 12.51 -20.77
CA PHE A 438 -16.75 11.98 -20.10
C PHE A 438 -17.93 11.92 -21.06
N ASP A 439 -18.54 10.75 -21.15
CA ASP A 439 -19.80 10.55 -21.84
C ASP A 439 -20.98 10.69 -20.87
N TYR A 440 -22.03 11.38 -21.30
CA TYR A 440 -23.25 11.56 -20.51
C TYR A 440 -24.35 10.69 -21.11
N VAL A 441 -24.50 9.48 -20.56
CA VAL A 441 -25.53 8.52 -21.00
C VAL A 441 -26.54 8.36 -19.87
N ASP A 442 -27.82 8.65 -20.13
CA ASP A 442 -28.93 8.38 -19.21
C ASP A 442 -28.71 8.81 -17.74
N SER A 443 -28.12 10.00 -17.53
CA SER A 443 -27.74 10.61 -16.24
C SER A 443 -26.52 10.02 -15.50
N GLU A 444 -25.83 9.07 -16.12
CA GLU A 444 -24.52 8.57 -15.67
C GLU A 444 -23.39 9.25 -16.44
N THR A 445 -22.27 9.45 -15.75
CA THR A 445 -21.02 9.95 -16.35
C THR A 445 -20.10 8.75 -16.53
N VAL A 446 -19.69 8.46 -17.77
CA VAL A 446 -18.79 7.34 -18.07
C VAL A 446 -17.46 7.90 -18.56
N ALA A 447 -16.38 7.57 -17.86
CA ALA A 447 -15.02 7.92 -18.27
C ALA A 447 -14.58 7.05 -19.45
N LYS A 448 -14.09 7.69 -20.52
CA LYS A 448 -13.59 7.03 -21.72
C LYS A 448 -12.23 7.57 -22.09
N ALA A 449 -11.36 6.69 -22.56
CA ALA A 449 -10.07 7.08 -23.12
C ALA A 449 -10.19 7.26 -24.63
N VAL A 450 -9.50 8.27 -25.16
CA VAL A 450 -9.27 8.43 -26.59
C VAL A 450 -7.79 8.45 -26.87
N ILE A 451 -7.37 7.58 -27.79
CA ILE A 451 -6.00 7.53 -28.30
C ILE A 451 -6.03 8.05 -29.72
N MET A 452 -5.31 9.13 -29.97
CA MET A 452 -5.30 9.86 -31.23
C MET A 452 -3.95 9.68 -31.92
N ASN A 453 -3.96 9.13 -33.13
CA ASN A 453 -2.80 9.18 -34.00
C ASN A 453 -2.66 10.61 -34.53
N TYR A 454 -1.66 11.32 -34.03
CA TYR A 454 -1.46 12.73 -34.29
C TYR A 454 -0.22 12.96 -35.16
N ASP A 455 -0.38 13.70 -36.25
CA ASP A 455 0.75 14.22 -37.02
C ASP A 455 1.25 15.49 -36.35
N PHE A 456 2.37 15.38 -35.62
CA PHE A 456 2.98 16.49 -34.90
C PHE A 456 3.54 17.58 -35.81
N GLU A 457 3.92 17.24 -37.05
CA GLU A 457 4.47 18.18 -38.03
C GLU A 457 3.35 19.02 -38.66
N GLU A 458 2.29 18.35 -39.12
CA GLU A 458 1.15 19.00 -39.78
C GLU A 458 0.10 19.53 -38.78
N ASN A 459 0.26 19.21 -37.48
CA ASN A 459 -0.63 19.57 -36.39
C ASN A 459 -2.08 19.09 -36.60
N GLU A 460 -2.23 17.83 -37.03
CA GLU A 460 -3.53 17.25 -37.32
C GLU A 460 -3.73 15.85 -36.74
N ILE A 461 -4.95 15.58 -36.27
CA ILE A 461 -5.37 14.22 -35.91
C ILE A 461 -5.60 13.45 -37.21
N VAL A 462 -4.85 12.38 -37.43
CA VAL A 462 -5.00 11.49 -38.59
C VAL A 462 -6.26 10.64 -38.39
N ASP A 463 -6.32 9.92 -37.27
CA ASP A 463 -7.47 9.16 -36.79
C ASP A 463 -7.41 9.02 -35.25
N PHE A 464 -8.40 8.34 -34.68
CA PHE A 464 -8.49 8.11 -33.24
C PHE A 464 -9.31 6.85 -32.94
N GLU A 465 -9.02 6.23 -31.81
CA GLU A 465 -9.75 5.12 -31.23
C GLU A 465 -10.30 5.52 -29.86
N ILE A 466 -11.53 5.11 -29.57
CA ILE A 466 -12.20 5.33 -28.28
C ILE A 466 -12.31 3.98 -27.60
N TYR A 467 -11.88 3.92 -26.33
CA TYR A 467 -11.93 2.72 -25.50
C TYR A 467 -12.99 2.87 -24.42
N ASP A 468 -13.96 1.94 -24.45
CA ASP A 468 -15.15 1.93 -23.60
C ASP A 468 -15.11 0.80 -22.54
N ASP A 469 -14.31 -0.25 -22.76
CA ASP A 469 -14.29 -1.50 -21.97
C ASP A 469 -12.90 -1.75 -21.34
N TRP A 470 -12.39 -0.78 -20.60
CA TRP A 470 -11.04 -0.83 -20.00
C TRP A 470 -11.03 -1.16 -18.50
N ILE A 471 -12.20 -1.14 -17.85
CA ILE A 471 -12.38 -1.59 -16.47
C ILE A 471 -12.56 -3.11 -16.52
N PRO A 472 -11.71 -3.92 -15.85
CA PRO A 472 -11.95 -5.34 -15.73
C PRO A 472 -13.34 -5.59 -15.15
N GLU A 473 -14.08 -6.57 -15.66
CA GLU A 473 -15.27 -7.01 -14.93
C GLU A 473 -14.83 -7.38 -13.51
N THR A 474 -15.50 -6.83 -12.49
CA THR A 474 -15.25 -7.24 -11.11
C THR A 474 -15.54 -8.73 -11.02
N LEU A 475 -14.47 -9.51 -10.94
CA LEU A 475 -14.55 -10.93 -10.72
C LEU A 475 -14.95 -11.13 -9.27
N TYR A 476 -16.26 -11.17 -9.02
CA TYR A 476 -16.77 -11.90 -7.88
C TYR A 476 -16.37 -13.35 -8.10
N VAL A 477 -15.22 -13.74 -7.55
CA VAL A 477 -14.92 -15.15 -7.40
C VAL A 477 -15.98 -15.66 -6.45
N THR A 478 -17.03 -16.24 -7.01
CA THR A 478 -17.88 -17.15 -6.25
C THR A 478 -16.91 -18.25 -5.85
N LEU A 479 -16.49 -18.24 -4.58
CA LEU A 479 -15.73 -19.34 -4.01
C LEU A 479 -16.48 -20.63 -4.39
N PRO A 480 -15.76 -21.71 -4.74
CA PRO A 480 -16.40 -22.94 -5.18
C PRO A 480 -17.46 -23.34 -4.16
N SER A 481 -18.71 -23.45 -4.62
CA SER A 481 -19.91 -23.64 -3.80
C SER A 481 -19.66 -24.44 -2.51
N ASP A 482 -20.11 -23.89 -1.40
CA ASP A 482 -19.77 -24.18 0.01
C ASP A 482 -20.06 -25.62 0.51
N ASP A 483 -20.40 -26.53 -0.40
CA ASP A 483 -20.68 -27.95 -0.15
C ASP A 483 -19.50 -28.88 -0.50
N THR A 484 -18.32 -28.33 -0.82
CA THR A 484 -17.16 -29.14 -1.22
C THR A 484 -16.21 -29.38 -0.04
N PRO A 485 -15.76 -30.63 0.20
CA PRO A 485 -14.69 -30.93 1.16
C PRO A 485 -13.44 -30.05 0.96
N GLU A 486 -13.20 -29.60 -0.27
CA GLU A 486 -12.11 -28.70 -0.63
C GLU A 486 -12.27 -27.27 -0.05
N ALA A 487 -13.49 -26.74 0.07
CA ALA A 487 -13.73 -25.44 0.73
C ALA A 487 -13.55 -25.53 2.25
N GLN A 488 -13.99 -26.63 2.86
CA GLN A 488 -13.75 -26.91 4.27
C GLN A 488 -12.25 -27.09 4.58
N GLU A 489 -11.53 -27.82 3.72
CA GLU A 489 -10.08 -28.01 3.83
C GLU A 489 -9.32 -26.69 3.60
N LEU A 490 -9.84 -25.80 2.74
CA LEU A 490 -9.31 -24.45 2.55
C LEU A 490 -9.55 -23.58 3.79
N ILE A 491 -10.76 -23.51 4.34
CA ILE A 491 -11.07 -22.77 5.58
C ILE A 491 -10.23 -23.29 6.75
N GLU A 492 -10.12 -24.61 6.91
CA GLU A 492 -9.27 -25.24 7.94
C GLU A 492 -7.77 -24.95 7.71
N SER A 493 -7.33 -24.81 6.45
CA SER A 493 -5.95 -24.43 6.12
C SER A 493 -5.65 -22.95 6.28
N LEU A 494 -6.68 -22.09 6.18
CA LEU A 494 -6.57 -20.64 6.30
C LEU A 494 -6.72 -20.18 7.76
N THR A 495 -7.49 -20.88 8.58
CA THR A 495 -7.69 -20.55 10.00
C THR A 495 -6.35 -20.56 10.74
N ALA A 496 -5.86 -19.36 11.10
CA ALA A 496 -4.60 -19.22 11.79
C ALA A 496 -4.65 -19.79 13.22
N ASP A 497 -3.60 -20.51 13.62
CA ASP A 497 -3.44 -21.03 14.98
C ASP A 497 -3.06 -19.91 15.96
N ASN A 498 -3.95 -19.56 16.91
CA ASN A 498 -3.66 -18.60 17.99
C ASN A 498 -2.86 -19.17 19.15
N SER A 499 -2.53 -20.47 19.16
CA SER A 499 -1.94 -21.10 20.33
C SER A 499 -0.65 -20.41 20.80
N GLU A 500 0.05 -19.73 19.89
CA GLU A 500 1.17 -18.85 20.20
C GLU A 500 0.81 -17.66 21.09
N ALA A 501 -0.38 -17.05 20.92
CA ALA A 501 -0.83 -15.90 21.72
C ALA A 501 -1.08 -16.30 23.18
N HIS A 502 -1.53 -17.53 23.44
CA HIS A 502 -1.74 -18.05 24.81
C HIS A 502 -0.46 -18.42 25.55
N THR A 503 0.69 -18.43 24.85
CA THR A 503 1.97 -18.86 25.42
C THR A 503 3.10 -17.85 25.16
N LYS A 504 2.74 -16.64 24.71
CA LYS A 504 3.70 -15.64 24.29
C LYS A 504 4.38 -15.04 25.50
N LYS A 505 5.72 -15.04 25.47
CA LYS A 505 6.51 -14.25 26.42
C LYS A 505 6.67 -12.84 25.90
N ILE A 506 6.35 -11.87 26.73
CA ILE A 506 6.54 -10.46 26.44
C ILE A 506 7.79 -9.97 27.17
N LYS A 507 8.71 -9.36 26.42
CA LYS A 507 9.90 -8.75 27.00
C LYS A 507 10.27 -7.49 26.23
N GLY A 508 9.81 -6.35 26.73
CA GLY A 508 10.26 -5.04 26.24
C GLY A 508 11.70 -4.74 26.68
N LYS A 509 12.31 -3.77 26.00
CA LYS A 509 13.66 -3.27 26.23
C LYS A 509 13.69 -2.24 27.38
N GLN A 510 12.56 -1.59 27.67
CA GLN A 510 12.48 -0.59 28.74
C GLN A 510 12.40 -1.23 30.13
N ASN A 511 13.32 -0.85 31.03
CA ASN A 511 13.44 -1.47 32.35
C ASN A 511 12.33 -1.02 33.33
N ASP A 512 11.78 0.17 33.14
CA ASP A 512 10.73 0.77 33.97
C ASP A 512 9.32 0.28 33.63
N LEU A 513 9.13 -0.37 32.48
CA LEU A 513 7.86 -0.98 32.05
C LEU A 513 7.78 -2.51 32.25
N GLN A 514 8.79 -3.12 32.88
CA GLN A 514 8.85 -4.59 32.99
C GLN A 514 7.68 -5.21 33.75
N ASP A 515 7.16 -4.51 34.76
CA ASP A 515 5.99 -4.98 35.52
C ASP A 515 4.72 -4.91 34.65
N GLN A 516 4.57 -3.84 33.86
CA GLN A 516 3.47 -3.67 32.90
C GLN A 516 3.53 -4.73 31.79
N TYR A 517 4.73 -5.02 31.25
CA TYR A 517 4.90 -6.08 30.26
C TYR A 517 4.55 -7.46 30.80
N ALA A 518 4.94 -7.77 32.04
CA ALA A 518 4.58 -9.02 32.68
C ALA A 518 3.07 -9.14 32.92
N ARG A 519 2.42 -8.03 33.27
CA ARG A 519 0.96 -8.00 33.45
C ARG A 519 0.21 -8.17 32.13
N ALA A 520 0.63 -7.46 31.10
CA ALA A 520 0.08 -7.61 29.75
C ALA A 520 0.31 -9.03 29.19
N GLU A 521 1.44 -9.67 29.53
CA GLU A 521 1.68 -11.09 29.22
C GLU A 521 0.65 -12.00 29.90
N GLU A 522 0.36 -11.79 31.17
CA GLU A 522 -0.61 -12.60 31.92
C GLU A 522 -2.03 -12.45 31.35
N ILE A 523 -2.47 -11.21 31.13
CA ILE A 523 -3.79 -10.92 30.55
C ILE A 523 -3.87 -11.47 29.12
N GLY A 524 -2.87 -11.19 28.30
CA GLY A 524 -2.83 -11.60 26.90
C GLY A 524 -2.85 -13.12 26.73
N ASN A 525 -2.04 -13.84 27.51
CA ASN A 525 -2.01 -15.29 27.46
C ASN A 525 -3.35 -15.93 27.90
N LYS A 526 -4.06 -15.27 28.82
CA LYS A 526 -5.36 -15.76 29.30
C LYS A 526 -6.45 -15.69 28.24
N TYR A 527 -6.49 -14.61 27.47
CA TYR A 527 -7.57 -14.33 26.50
C TYR A 527 -7.17 -14.52 25.02
N GLY A 528 -5.92 -14.91 24.73
CA GLY A 528 -5.44 -15.06 23.36
C GLY A 528 -5.17 -13.73 22.65
N ILE A 529 -4.87 -12.66 23.40
CA ILE A 529 -4.73 -11.28 22.90
C ILE A 529 -3.27 -10.80 23.03
N ARG A 530 -2.79 -10.06 22.04
CA ARG A 530 -1.48 -9.41 22.09
C ARG A 530 -1.61 -7.98 22.61
N PHE A 531 -0.58 -7.50 23.31
CA PHE A 531 -0.51 -6.10 23.73
C PHE A 531 0.65 -5.39 23.03
N TRP A 532 0.39 -4.18 22.56
CA TRP A 532 1.36 -3.30 21.92
C TRP A 532 1.37 -1.95 22.64
N PHE A 533 2.50 -1.60 23.24
CA PHE A 533 2.73 -0.30 23.86
C PHE A 533 4.23 -0.08 24.12
N GLY A 534 4.64 1.18 24.25
CA GLY A 534 6.05 1.55 24.37
C GLY A 534 6.89 0.93 23.26
N ASP A 535 7.96 0.21 23.62
CA ASP A 535 8.86 -0.41 22.64
C ASP A 535 8.35 -1.74 22.06
N LEU A 536 7.17 -2.21 22.48
CA LEU A 536 6.52 -3.37 21.88
C LEU A 536 5.61 -3.03 20.71
N THR A 537 5.28 -1.75 20.51
CA THR A 537 4.47 -1.31 19.38
C THR A 537 5.27 -1.52 18.10
N PRO A 538 4.78 -2.36 17.16
CA PRO A 538 5.43 -2.54 15.87
C PRO A 538 5.46 -1.25 15.05
N ASP A 539 6.44 -1.12 14.19
CA ASP A 539 6.53 0.00 13.26
C ASP A 539 5.32 0.00 12.31
N GLY A 540 4.82 1.18 11.96
CA GLY A 540 3.62 1.36 11.13
C GLY A 540 2.27 1.22 11.85
N VAL A 541 2.22 0.63 13.06
CA VAL A 541 0.96 0.50 13.82
C VAL A 541 0.48 1.82 14.42
N LEU A 542 1.42 2.68 14.82
CA LEU A 542 1.19 4.07 15.21
C LEU A 542 2.06 4.96 14.33
N PHE A 543 1.44 5.92 13.64
CA PHE A 543 2.11 6.76 12.64
C PHE A 543 3.13 7.73 13.24
N PHE A 544 2.93 8.12 14.51
CA PHE A 544 3.84 9.00 15.24
C PHE A 544 4.41 8.31 16.48
N ASP A 545 5.73 8.40 16.67
CA ASP A 545 6.40 7.78 17.82
C ASP A 545 6.03 8.45 19.16
N ASP A 546 5.63 9.72 19.13
CA ASP A 546 5.28 10.51 20.31
C ASP A 546 3.91 10.15 20.89
N VAL A 547 3.07 9.41 20.16
CA VAL A 547 1.77 8.90 20.66
C VAL A 547 1.87 7.52 21.32
N LYS A 548 3.05 6.88 21.36
CA LYS A 548 3.21 5.60 22.06
C LYS A 548 2.99 5.77 23.57
N ALA A 549 2.24 4.85 24.19
CA ALA A 549 2.05 4.89 25.64
C ALA A 549 3.35 4.51 26.38
N TRP A 550 3.89 5.44 27.17
CA TRP A 550 5.12 5.26 27.95
C TRP A 550 4.94 5.41 29.47
N ASP A 551 3.85 6.03 29.96
CA ASP A 551 3.65 6.24 31.40
C ASP A 551 3.15 4.96 32.11
N PRO A 552 3.92 4.38 33.05
CA PRO A 552 3.53 3.14 33.72
C PRO A 552 2.20 3.22 34.47
N ALA A 553 1.86 4.39 35.05
CA ALA A 553 0.65 4.54 35.83
C ALA A 553 -0.61 4.59 34.95
N TYR A 554 -0.51 5.21 33.78
CA TYR A 554 -1.61 5.20 32.80
C TYR A 554 -1.77 3.82 32.16
N ILE A 555 -0.67 3.13 31.86
CA ILE A 555 -0.71 1.75 31.37
C ILE A 555 -1.33 0.81 32.40
N ASP A 556 -0.94 0.90 33.68
CA ASP A 556 -1.52 0.06 34.75
C ASP A 556 -3.04 0.26 34.89
N ASP A 557 -3.50 1.51 34.82
CA ASP A 557 -4.92 1.85 34.90
C ASP A 557 -5.70 1.37 33.67
N ALA A 558 -5.14 1.49 32.46
CA ALA A 558 -5.73 0.93 31.25
C ALA A 558 -5.81 -0.61 31.33
N LEU A 559 -4.74 -1.28 31.75
CA LEU A 559 -4.71 -2.74 31.93
C LEU A 559 -5.73 -3.21 32.98
N ASP A 560 -5.95 -2.44 34.06
CA ASP A 560 -7.03 -2.71 35.03
C ASP A 560 -8.41 -2.70 34.33
N GLN A 561 -8.69 -1.70 33.50
CA GLN A 561 -9.97 -1.59 32.81
C GLN A 561 -10.14 -2.68 31.75
N ILE A 562 -9.11 -2.93 30.95
CA ILE A 562 -9.09 -3.97 29.92
C ILE A 562 -9.34 -5.34 30.56
N GLU A 563 -8.62 -5.69 31.62
CA GLU A 563 -8.80 -6.98 32.31
C GLU A 563 -10.23 -7.15 32.85
N ASN A 564 -10.82 -6.08 33.40
CA ASN A 564 -12.20 -6.12 33.89
C ASN A 564 -13.20 -6.35 32.75
N VAL A 565 -13.04 -5.68 31.60
CA VAL A 565 -13.90 -5.88 30.42
C VAL A 565 -13.73 -7.28 29.85
N LEU A 566 -12.49 -7.72 29.60
CA LEU A 566 -12.18 -9.04 29.06
C LEU A 566 -12.72 -10.17 29.97
N SER A 567 -12.81 -9.94 31.28
CA SER A 567 -13.36 -10.91 32.24
C SER A 567 -14.85 -11.22 32.07
N LEU A 568 -15.59 -10.40 31.32
CA LEU A 568 -17.00 -10.63 31.01
C LEU A 568 -17.18 -11.71 29.94
N TYR A 569 -16.15 -11.96 29.15
CA TYR A 569 -16.16 -12.91 28.03
C TYR A 569 -15.65 -14.30 28.46
N PRO A 570 -16.13 -15.37 27.82
CA PRO A 570 -15.45 -16.67 27.83
C PRO A 570 -13.97 -16.54 27.41
N GLU A 571 -13.09 -17.37 27.96
CA GLU A 571 -11.64 -17.26 27.70
C GLU A 571 -11.28 -17.51 26.22
N ASP A 572 -12.09 -18.30 25.50
CA ASP A 572 -11.95 -18.63 24.08
C ASP A 572 -12.74 -17.68 23.14
N TYR A 573 -13.44 -16.67 23.68
CA TYR A 573 -14.28 -15.77 22.89
C TYR A 573 -13.53 -15.13 21.71
N PHE A 574 -12.32 -14.64 21.98
CA PHE A 574 -11.48 -13.96 21.00
C PHE A 574 -10.80 -14.92 20.02
N ASP A 575 -10.68 -16.21 20.36
CA ASP A 575 -10.18 -17.20 19.40
C ASP A 575 -11.14 -17.39 18.23
N HIS A 576 -12.44 -17.07 18.40
CA HIS A 576 -13.40 -17.08 17.30
C HIS A 576 -13.23 -15.90 16.32
N PHE A 577 -12.40 -14.91 16.62
CA PHE A 577 -12.16 -13.79 15.70
C PHE A 577 -11.06 -14.14 14.68
N LEU A 578 -10.43 -15.30 14.86
CA LEU A 578 -9.44 -15.86 13.94
C LEU A 578 -10.19 -16.57 12.84
N PHE A 579 -10.60 -15.75 11.89
CA PHE A 579 -11.30 -16.17 10.71
C PHE A 579 -10.47 -15.75 9.49
N GLU A 580 -10.38 -16.63 8.51
CA GLU A 580 -9.57 -16.42 7.30
C GLU A 580 -8.12 -16.00 7.62
N TYR A 581 -7.72 -14.80 7.21
CA TYR A 581 -6.34 -14.31 7.23
C TYR A 581 -5.92 -13.69 8.57
N TYR A 582 -6.83 -13.53 9.53
CA TYR A 582 -6.50 -12.93 10.82
C TYR A 582 -5.64 -13.87 11.66
N SER A 583 -4.40 -13.46 11.90
CA SER A 583 -3.37 -14.18 12.63
C SER A 583 -3.38 -13.91 14.14
N GLY A 584 -4.31 -13.09 14.64
CA GLY A 584 -4.42 -12.74 16.04
C GLY A 584 -5.23 -11.47 16.29
N ILE A 585 -5.54 -11.23 17.56
CA ILE A 585 -6.03 -9.94 18.04
C ILE A 585 -4.92 -9.23 18.82
N ALA A 586 -4.87 -7.91 18.68
CA ALA A 586 -4.00 -7.04 19.46
C ALA A 586 -4.81 -5.90 20.12
N ILE A 587 -4.36 -5.46 21.29
CA ILE A 587 -4.75 -4.21 21.92
C ILE A 587 -3.52 -3.30 21.92
N CYS A 588 -3.62 -2.18 21.22
CA CYS A 588 -2.59 -1.15 21.14
C CYS A 588 -2.90 -0.02 22.14
N LEU A 589 -1.99 0.24 23.09
CA LEU A 589 -2.13 1.35 24.03
C LEU A 589 -1.32 2.55 23.52
N TYR A 590 -1.98 3.70 23.46
CA TYR A 590 -1.38 4.96 23.00
C TYR A 590 -1.72 6.11 23.96
N ASP A 591 -0.94 7.19 23.90
CA ASP A 591 -1.04 8.38 24.76
C ASP A 591 -1.06 9.64 23.88
N GLY A 592 -2.22 10.28 23.76
CA GLY A 592 -2.38 11.54 23.03
C GLY A 592 -3.61 11.58 22.13
N ASN A 593 -3.83 12.73 21.49
CA ASN A 593 -4.98 12.96 20.61
C ASN A 593 -4.74 12.33 19.23
N TYR A 594 -4.71 11.00 19.22
CA TYR A 594 -4.61 10.18 18.04
C TYR A 594 -6.03 9.71 17.73
N GLU A 595 -6.70 10.43 16.83
CA GLU A 595 -8.08 10.16 16.45
C GLU A 595 -8.10 8.96 15.49
N PHE A 596 -8.48 7.80 16.02
CA PHE A 596 -8.94 6.68 15.21
C PHE A 596 -10.32 6.29 15.68
N ALA A 597 -11.30 6.45 14.79
CA ALA A 597 -12.51 5.66 14.89
C ALA A 597 -12.19 4.28 14.32
N TYR A 598 -12.56 3.23 15.05
CA TYR A 598 -12.69 1.84 14.60
C TYR A 598 -11.50 0.89 14.82
N PRO A 599 -11.78 -0.42 15.03
CA PRO A 599 -10.76 -1.46 15.04
C PRO A 599 -10.06 -1.56 13.67
N TYR A 600 -8.73 -1.48 13.64
CA TYR A 600 -7.95 -1.62 12.40
C TYR A 600 -7.37 -3.02 12.23
N ARG A 601 -7.26 -3.43 10.97
CA ARG A 601 -6.40 -4.53 10.56
C ARG A 601 -4.96 -4.01 10.43
N ASN A 602 -4.02 -4.57 11.19
CA ASN A 602 -2.60 -4.23 11.08
C ASN A 602 -1.79 -5.42 10.58
N LEU A 603 -1.02 -5.24 9.51
CA LEU A 603 -0.05 -6.23 9.06
C LEU A 603 1.27 -6.05 9.83
N VAL A 604 1.64 -7.03 10.65
CA VAL A 604 2.88 -7.01 11.42
C VAL A 604 3.67 -8.26 11.13
N LYS A 605 4.82 -8.12 10.45
CA LYS A 605 5.70 -9.23 10.06
C LYS A 605 4.96 -10.32 9.27
N ASN A 606 4.19 -9.90 8.26
CA ASN A 606 3.36 -10.77 7.40
C ASN A 606 2.27 -11.55 8.16
N LYS A 607 1.78 -11.00 9.28
CA LYS A 607 0.65 -11.53 10.04
C LYS A 607 -0.38 -10.43 10.23
N ASN A 608 -1.63 -10.68 9.87
CA ASN A 608 -2.72 -9.71 10.03
C ASN A 608 -3.27 -9.77 11.45
N TYR A 609 -3.38 -8.62 12.10
CA TYR A 609 -3.92 -8.50 13.45
C TYR A 609 -5.13 -7.58 13.46
N LEU A 610 -6.24 -8.08 13.99
CA LEU A 610 -7.34 -7.20 14.41
C LEU A 610 -6.87 -6.41 15.63
N THR A 611 -6.87 -5.09 15.54
CA THR A 611 -6.25 -4.22 16.55
C THR A 611 -7.28 -3.26 17.13
N LEU A 612 -7.47 -3.35 18.45
CA LEU A 612 -8.21 -2.37 19.25
C LEU A 612 -7.23 -1.30 19.73
N TYR A 613 -7.58 -0.04 19.58
CA TYR A 613 -6.76 1.07 20.07
C TYR A 613 -7.35 1.61 21.36
N VAL A 614 -6.50 1.87 22.36
CA VAL A 614 -6.94 2.36 23.67
C VAL A 614 -6.09 3.56 24.09
N ASP A 615 -6.71 4.72 24.21
CA ASP A 615 -6.09 5.93 24.77
C ASP A 615 -5.92 5.78 26.29
N VAL A 616 -4.68 5.82 26.76
CA VAL A 616 -4.35 5.72 28.19
C VAL A 616 -4.46 7.06 28.93
N SER A 617 -4.49 8.18 28.19
CA SER A 617 -4.41 9.55 28.73
C SER A 617 -5.75 10.09 29.25
N LYS A 618 -6.87 9.44 28.89
CA LYS A 618 -8.24 9.73 29.32
C LYS A 618 -8.83 11.05 28.77
N GLU A 619 -8.25 11.64 27.73
CA GLU A 619 -8.81 12.85 27.10
C GLU A 619 -9.88 12.51 26.05
N ALA A 620 -9.87 11.30 25.48
CA ALA A 620 -10.88 10.85 24.52
C ALA A 620 -12.17 10.37 25.22
N VAL A 621 -13.14 11.27 25.41
CA VAL A 621 -14.56 10.89 25.52
C VAL A 621 -15.41 11.67 24.50
N GLU A 622 -14.79 12.39 23.57
CA GLU A 622 -15.49 13.06 22.48
C GLU A 622 -15.36 12.20 21.22
N GLY A 623 -16.44 11.52 20.80
CA GLY A 623 -16.47 10.92 19.46
C GLY A 623 -17.20 9.58 19.31
N HIS A 624 -17.21 8.68 20.30
CA HIS A 624 -17.82 7.35 20.13
C HIS A 624 -19.34 7.38 20.41
N PRO A 625 -20.19 7.13 19.39
CA PRO A 625 -21.62 6.91 19.61
C PRO A 625 -21.76 5.67 20.52
N GLY A 626 -22.66 5.70 21.50
CA GLY A 626 -22.80 4.63 22.50
C GLY A 626 -22.15 4.96 23.85
N ALA A 627 -20.81 4.99 23.90
CA ALA A 627 -20.04 5.20 25.13
C ALA A 627 -20.49 6.47 25.89
N ASN A 628 -20.87 7.53 25.18
CA ASN A 628 -21.40 8.75 25.80
C ASN A 628 -22.86 8.67 26.24
N ASP A 629 -23.72 7.98 25.49
CA ASP A 629 -25.16 8.01 25.73
C ASP A 629 -25.54 7.16 26.96
N LEU A 630 -24.92 5.98 27.11
CA LEU A 630 -25.24 5.03 28.17
C LEU A 630 -24.40 5.24 29.44
N SER A 631 -23.08 5.39 29.29
CA SER A 631 -22.18 5.53 30.46
C SER A 631 -22.44 6.83 31.24
N VAL A 632 -22.73 7.94 30.55
CA VAL A 632 -22.94 9.25 31.18
C VAL A 632 -24.32 9.34 31.85
N GLN A 633 -25.33 8.66 31.31
CA GLN A 633 -26.70 8.77 31.81
C GLN A 633 -27.01 7.76 32.91
N ASN A 634 -26.68 6.48 32.68
CA ASN A 634 -27.11 5.36 33.52
C ASN A 634 -25.98 4.67 34.27
N PHE A 635 -24.79 4.54 33.68
CA PHE A 635 -23.65 3.81 34.27
C PHE A 635 -22.51 4.76 34.69
N ARG A 636 -22.86 5.83 35.42
CA ARG A 636 -22.01 7.01 35.71
C ARG A 636 -20.67 6.73 36.42
N THR A 637 -20.46 5.50 36.88
CA THR A 637 -19.25 5.07 37.58
C THR A 637 -18.31 4.24 36.70
N VAL A 638 -18.72 3.91 35.47
CA VAL A 638 -17.89 3.14 34.53
C VAL A 638 -16.78 4.04 33.99
N HIS A 639 -15.59 3.47 33.88
CA HIS A 639 -14.43 4.16 33.33
C HIS A 639 -14.58 4.31 31.80
N PRO A 640 -14.25 5.46 31.19
CA PRO A 640 -14.39 5.66 29.75
C PRO A 640 -13.73 4.58 28.89
N ILE A 641 -12.47 4.23 29.18
CA ILE A 641 -11.75 3.11 28.53
C ILE A 641 -12.58 1.82 28.50
N ALA A 642 -13.30 1.50 29.59
CA ALA A 642 -14.08 0.27 29.63
C ALA A 642 -15.32 0.35 28.73
N ALA A 643 -15.98 1.51 28.67
CA ALA A 643 -17.15 1.71 27.81
C ALA A 643 -16.78 1.70 26.32
N GLU A 644 -15.69 2.39 25.96
CA GLU A 644 -15.16 2.44 24.59
C GLU A 644 -14.73 1.05 24.12
N LEU A 645 -13.93 0.34 24.92
CA LEU A 645 -13.46 -1.00 24.59
C LEU A 645 -14.63 -1.99 24.38
N ILE A 646 -15.72 -1.85 25.15
CA ILE A 646 -16.93 -2.66 24.94
C ILE A 646 -17.54 -2.40 23.55
N CYS A 647 -17.67 -1.14 23.16
CA CYS A 647 -18.19 -0.78 21.84
C CYS A 647 -17.26 -1.28 20.73
N ASP A 648 -15.94 -1.13 20.85
CA ASP A 648 -15.01 -1.56 19.82
C ASP A 648 -14.96 -3.09 19.69
N ILE A 649 -15.04 -3.83 20.80
CA ILE A 649 -15.19 -5.28 20.77
C ILE A 649 -16.49 -5.67 20.06
N TRP A 650 -17.60 -4.96 20.28
CA TRP A 650 -18.83 -5.20 19.53
C TRP A 650 -18.64 -4.98 18.04
N MET A 651 -18.01 -3.89 17.64
CA MET A 651 -17.78 -3.59 16.24
C MET A 651 -16.96 -4.68 15.56
N MET A 652 -15.89 -5.17 16.21
CA MET A 652 -15.15 -6.33 15.73
C MET A 652 -16.01 -7.59 15.68
N THR A 653 -16.84 -7.83 16.70
CA THR A 653 -17.76 -8.99 16.76
C THR A 653 -18.71 -8.97 15.57
N GLU A 654 -19.34 -7.83 15.32
CA GLU A 654 -20.29 -7.64 14.22
C GLU A 654 -19.61 -7.82 12.86
N GLN A 655 -18.40 -7.31 12.69
CA GLN A 655 -17.62 -7.52 11.47
C GLN A 655 -17.34 -9.01 11.23
N ILE A 656 -16.85 -9.73 12.26
CA ILE A 656 -16.59 -11.17 12.13
C ILE A 656 -17.86 -11.97 11.85
N MET A 657 -19.00 -11.59 12.44
CA MET A 657 -20.27 -12.23 12.12
C MET A 657 -20.66 -12.01 10.65
N LYS A 658 -20.49 -10.79 10.12
CA LYS A 658 -20.73 -10.48 8.70
C LYS A 658 -19.80 -11.26 7.79
N ASP A 659 -18.50 -11.25 8.08
CA ASP A 659 -17.49 -11.98 7.30
C ASP A 659 -17.81 -13.47 7.26
N ARG A 660 -18.24 -14.05 8.40
CA ARG A 660 -18.67 -15.44 8.48
C ARG A 660 -19.99 -15.71 7.73
N ASP A 661 -20.89 -14.74 7.67
CA ASP A 661 -22.21 -14.92 7.04
C ASP A 661 -22.10 -15.19 5.53
N GLU A 662 -21.04 -14.72 4.89
CA GLU A 662 -20.71 -15.06 3.50
C GLU A 662 -20.48 -16.56 3.28
N HIS A 663 -20.21 -17.32 4.35
CA HIS A 663 -19.90 -18.75 4.32
C HIS A 663 -21.03 -19.65 4.83
N PHE A 664 -22.22 -19.11 5.13
CA PHE A 664 -23.39 -19.89 5.58
C PHE A 664 -24.53 -19.88 4.55
N ASP A 665 -25.12 -21.05 4.27
CA ASP A 665 -26.29 -21.22 3.37
C ASP A 665 -27.54 -20.44 3.83
N GLU A 666 -27.66 -20.19 5.14
CA GLU A 666 -28.75 -19.43 5.75
C GLU A 666 -28.18 -18.17 6.39
N VAL A 667 -28.30 -17.04 5.69
CA VAL A 667 -28.00 -15.71 6.22
C VAL A 667 -28.91 -15.47 7.43
N THR A 668 -28.32 -15.43 8.62
CA THR A 668 -29.04 -15.23 9.88
C THR A 668 -28.87 -13.81 10.41
N PHE A 669 -27.84 -13.09 9.95
CA PHE A 669 -27.60 -11.71 10.26
C PHE A 669 -27.98 -10.83 9.06
N THR A 670 -29.21 -10.31 9.05
CA THR A 670 -29.63 -9.32 8.05
C THR A 670 -30.16 -8.06 8.70
N GLU A 671 -29.90 -6.92 8.05
CA GLU A 671 -30.52 -5.67 8.43
C GLU A 671 -32.05 -5.76 8.35
N GLU A 672 -32.59 -6.55 7.42
CA GLU A 672 -34.01 -6.84 7.32
C GLU A 672 -34.55 -7.61 8.53
N ALA A 673 -33.81 -8.59 9.06
CA ALA A 673 -34.21 -9.33 10.25
C ALA A 673 -34.25 -8.44 11.49
N TRP A 674 -33.23 -7.60 11.69
CA TRP A 674 -33.21 -6.63 12.78
C TRP A 674 -34.32 -5.58 12.63
N GLN A 675 -34.52 -5.06 11.41
CA GLN A 675 -35.57 -4.09 11.10
C GLN A 675 -36.97 -4.67 11.31
N ALA A 676 -37.18 -5.97 11.11
CA ALA A 676 -38.46 -6.63 11.37
C ALA A 676 -38.88 -6.62 12.84
N LEU A 677 -37.95 -6.33 13.76
CA LEU A 677 -38.24 -6.14 15.19
C LEU A 677 -38.75 -4.72 15.50
N ASN A 678 -38.64 -3.78 14.57
CA ASN A 678 -39.15 -2.41 14.69
C ASN A 678 -40.62 -2.32 14.23
N PRO A 679 -41.32 -1.19 14.52
CA PRO A 679 -42.61 -0.90 13.91
C PRO A 679 -42.55 -0.97 12.39
N SER A 680 -43.59 -1.51 11.74
CA SER A 680 -43.60 -1.71 10.28
C SER A 680 -43.49 -0.43 9.43
N ASP A 681 -43.75 0.72 10.04
CA ASP A 681 -43.67 2.05 9.44
C ASP A 681 -42.45 2.85 9.91
N PHE A 682 -41.55 2.23 10.67
CA PHE A 682 -40.30 2.82 11.10
C PHE A 682 -39.23 2.69 9.99
N GLU A 683 -38.41 3.73 9.87
CA GLU A 683 -37.20 3.78 9.05
C GLU A 683 -36.12 4.50 9.87
N TYR A 684 -34.88 4.00 9.83
CA TYR A 684 -33.75 4.68 10.47
C TYR A 684 -33.47 6.02 9.80
N LEU A 685 -32.88 6.96 10.54
CA LEU A 685 -32.69 8.33 10.05
C LEU A 685 -31.53 8.45 9.04
N GLU A 686 -30.50 7.60 9.17
CA GLU A 686 -29.34 7.55 8.26
C GLU A 686 -28.79 8.94 7.86
N THR A 687 -28.51 9.79 8.87
CA THR A 687 -28.04 11.17 8.67
C THR A 687 -26.81 11.46 9.53
N ASP A 688 -25.89 12.29 9.03
CA ASP A 688 -24.71 12.73 9.80
C ASP A 688 -25.06 13.80 10.85
N TYR A 689 -26.29 14.34 10.79
CA TYR A 689 -26.75 15.40 11.68
C TYR A 689 -27.41 14.85 12.96
N TRP A 690 -26.59 14.55 13.96
CA TRP A 690 -27.04 14.08 15.29
C TRP A 690 -28.10 14.98 15.97
N ASP A 691 -28.09 16.28 15.69
CA ASP A 691 -29.08 17.25 16.20
C ASP A 691 -30.52 16.95 15.75
N GLU A 692 -30.71 16.18 14.67
CA GLU A 692 -32.03 15.83 14.13
C GLU A 692 -32.68 14.67 14.92
N LEU A 693 -31.89 13.85 15.61
CA LEU A 693 -32.38 12.69 16.38
C LEU A 693 -33.31 13.08 17.52
N ASP A 694 -33.04 14.20 18.21
CA ASP A 694 -33.90 14.69 19.29
C ASP A 694 -35.30 15.06 18.78
N THR A 695 -35.38 15.63 17.58
CA THR A 695 -36.67 15.98 16.96
C THR A 695 -37.37 14.73 16.44
N TYR A 696 -36.62 13.82 15.81
CA TYR A 696 -37.13 12.57 15.27
C TYR A 696 -37.68 11.65 16.38
N SER A 697 -36.98 11.56 17.51
CA SER A 697 -37.40 10.75 18.67
C SER A 697 -38.76 11.15 19.26
N ALA A 698 -39.21 12.40 19.04
CA ALA A 698 -40.52 12.85 19.47
C ALA A 698 -41.67 12.26 18.62
N GLU A 699 -41.35 11.74 17.44
CA GLU A 699 -42.29 11.16 16.47
C GLU A 699 -42.24 9.62 16.43
N VAL A 700 -41.22 9.02 17.04
CA VAL A 700 -40.99 7.57 17.07
C VAL A 700 -41.47 6.94 18.38
N ASP A 701 -41.97 5.72 18.30
CA ASP A 701 -42.35 4.92 19.47
C ASP A 701 -41.11 4.33 20.16
N MET A 702 -40.58 5.04 21.15
CA MET A 702 -39.38 4.67 21.90
C MET A 702 -39.49 3.35 22.70
N GLN A 703 -40.64 2.66 22.71
CA GLN A 703 -40.73 1.35 23.35
C GLN A 703 -39.89 0.26 22.66
N TYR A 704 -39.42 0.49 21.43
CA TYR A 704 -38.59 -0.45 20.66
C TYR A 704 -37.08 -0.16 20.74
N PHE A 705 -36.68 0.94 21.39
CA PHE A 705 -35.32 1.46 21.33
C PHE A 705 -34.82 1.79 22.73
N LEU A 706 -33.52 1.59 22.99
CA LEU A 706 -32.94 1.94 24.29
C LEU A 706 -32.79 3.45 24.45
N TYR A 707 -32.27 4.10 23.41
CA TYR A 707 -31.92 5.52 23.40
C TYR A 707 -32.20 6.21 22.07
N THR A 708 -32.14 7.54 22.05
CA THR A 708 -32.30 8.34 20.82
C THR A 708 -31.23 8.01 19.78
N GLY A 709 -29.99 7.70 20.20
CA GLY A 709 -28.93 7.23 19.31
C GLY A 709 -29.28 5.94 18.55
N SER A 710 -30.15 5.08 19.11
CA SER A 710 -30.62 3.85 18.44
C SER A 710 -31.51 4.14 17.22
N LEU A 711 -31.95 5.38 17.01
CA LEU A 711 -32.76 5.76 15.85
C LEU A 711 -31.91 6.11 14.62
N HIS A 712 -30.59 6.17 14.77
CA HIS A 712 -29.67 6.60 13.72
C HIS A 712 -29.51 5.54 12.63
N SER A 713 -29.13 4.32 13.03
CA SER A 713 -28.92 3.18 12.15
C SER A 713 -29.13 1.88 12.93
N ALA A 714 -29.38 0.79 12.22
CA ALA A 714 -29.52 -0.53 12.81
C ALA A 714 -28.23 -1.01 13.50
N LYS A 715 -27.06 -0.67 12.92
CA LYS A 715 -25.73 -0.86 13.53
C LYS A 715 -25.65 -0.19 14.91
N ASN A 716 -26.01 1.08 15.00
CA ASN A 716 -25.99 1.82 16.26
C ASN A 716 -27.01 1.29 17.27
N ASP A 717 -28.17 0.85 16.80
CA ASP A 717 -29.19 0.23 17.64
C ASP A 717 -28.64 -1.05 18.30
N ARG A 718 -28.09 -1.99 17.53
CA ARG A 718 -27.47 -3.21 18.06
C ARG A 718 -26.32 -2.91 19.02
N MET A 719 -25.45 -1.97 18.65
CA MET A 719 -24.33 -1.55 19.49
C MET A 719 -24.80 -1.03 20.86
N LEU A 720 -25.84 -0.21 20.91
CA LEU A 720 -26.39 0.29 22.18
C LEU A 720 -27.01 -0.84 23.03
N PHE A 721 -27.64 -1.82 22.41
CA PHE A 721 -28.12 -3.02 23.12
C PHE A 721 -26.96 -3.84 23.69
N TYR A 722 -25.91 -4.07 22.89
CA TYR A 722 -24.72 -4.78 23.33
C TYR A 722 -23.99 -4.02 24.46
N GLU A 723 -23.77 -2.72 24.28
CA GLU A 723 -23.10 -1.88 25.26
C GLU A 723 -23.86 -1.90 26.59
N TYR A 724 -25.19 -1.74 26.56
CA TYR A 724 -26.00 -1.83 27.77
C TYR A 724 -25.82 -3.17 28.49
N LEU A 725 -25.86 -4.27 27.74
CA LEU A 725 -25.69 -5.63 28.25
C LEU A 725 -24.35 -5.80 28.97
N MET A 726 -23.26 -5.37 28.33
CA MET A 726 -21.92 -5.49 28.87
C MET A 726 -21.69 -4.56 30.06
N LEU A 727 -22.20 -3.32 30.03
CA LEU A 727 -22.13 -2.38 31.15
C LEU A 727 -22.92 -2.87 32.36
N ALA A 728 -24.09 -3.48 32.14
CA ALA A 728 -24.87 -4.10 33.21
C ALA A 728 -24.10 -5.27 33.86
N ALA A 729 -23.43 -6.08 33.06
CA ALA A 729 -22.58 -7.17 33.53
C ALA A 729 -21.36 -6.66 34.32
N LEU A 730 -20.68 -5.63 33.81
CA LEU A 730 -19.50 -5.02 34.42
C LEU A 730 -19.80 -4.41 35.79
N THR A 731 -20.94 -3.73 35.90
CA THR A 731 -21.33 -3.01 37.12
C THR A 731 -22.14 -3.86 38.09
N GLY A 732 -22.80 -4.92 37.60
CA GLY A 732 -23.84 -5.65 38.34
C GLY A 732 -25.12 -4.83 38.55
N GLU A 733 -25.29 -3.72 37.81
CA GLU A 733 -26.47 -2.86 37.85
C GLU A 733 -27.33 -3.08 36.61
N ASN A 734 -28.65 -3.16 36.77
CA ASN A 734 -29.59 -3.22 35.65
C ASN A 734 -30.61 -2.06 35.81
N PRO A 735 -30.24 -0.85 35.36
CA PRO A 735 -31.01 0.37 35.65
C PRO A 735 -32.31 0.50 34.83
N LEU A 736 -32.47 -0.24 33.74
CA LEU A 736 -33.64 -0.21 32.87
C LEU A 736 -34.50 -1.47 33.04
N GLU A 737 -35.81 -1.28 33.02
CA GLU A 737 -36.77 -2.38 32.84
C GLU A 737 -37.09 -2.45 31.34
N PHE A 738 -36.65 -3.51 30.66
CA PHE A 738 -36.91 -3.67 29.24
C PHE A 738 -38.40 -3.83 28.96
N THR A 739 -38.86 -3.12 27.93
CA THR A 739 -40.15 -3.40 27.29
C THR A 739 -40.10 -4.79 26.62
N PRO A 740 -41.25 -5.43 26.36
CA PRO A 740 -41.30 -6.67 25.59
C PRO A 740 -40.59 -6.57 24.23
N GLU A 741 -40.65 -5.40 23.59
CA GLU A 741 -40.06 -5.11 22.30
C GLU A 741 -38.52 -5.01 22.39
N CYS A 742 -37.99 -4.28 23.37
CA CYS A 742 -36.55 -4.25 23.64
C CYS A 742 -36.01 -5.62 24.08
N GLN A 743 -36.80 -6.40 24.84
CA GLN A 743 -36.42 -7.76 25.19
C GLN A 743 -36.31 -8.65 23.97
N ALA A 744 -37.19 -8.51 22.97
CA ALA A 744 -37.11 -9.28 21.73
C ALA A 744 -35.82 -8.98 20.94
N LYS A 745 -35.41 -7.70 20.87
CA LYS A 745 -34.12 -7.32 20.27
C LYS A 745 -32.92 -7.87 21.03
N MET A 746 -32.98 -7.86 22.36
CA MET A 746 -31.94 -8.44 23.19
C MET A 746 -31.83 -9.96 23.02
N ASP A 747 -32.98 -10.66 22.96
CA ASP A 747 -33.02 -12.09 22.72
C ASP A 747 -32.46 -12.44 21.33
N GLU A 748 -32.77 -11.63 20.30
CA GLU A 748 -32.20 -11.76 18.95
C GLU A 748 -30.69 -11.55 18.98
N LEU A 749 -30.21 -10.48 19.62
CA LEU A 749 -28.78 -10.16 19.76
C LEU A 749 -27.99 -11.33 20.37
N LEU A 750 -28.50 -11.91 21.45
CA LEU A 750 -27.88 -13.06 22.09
C LEU A 750 -27.91 -14.32 21.22
N SER A 751 -29.04 -14.56 20.54
CA SER A 751 -29.18 -15.68 19.62
C SER A 751 -28.18 -15.59 18.46
N MET A 752 -27.99 -14.40 17.90
CA MET A 752 -27.02 -14.15 16.82
C MET A 752 -25.60 -14.50 17.29
N ILE A 753 -25.15 -13.97 18.43
CA ILE A 753 -23.79 -14.24 18.92
C ILE A 753 -23.57 -15.74 19.17
N ARG A 754 -24.56 -16.41 19.77
CA ARG A 754 -24.48 -17.86 20.00
C ARG A 754 -24.54 -18.71 18.74
N PHE A 755 -25.09 -18.18 17.64
CA PHE A 755 -25.13 -18.86 16.35
C PHE A 755 -23.76 -18.83 15.67
N TYR A 756 -23.10 -17.66 15.62
CA TYR A 756 -21.83 -17.51 14.89
C TYR A 756 -20.62 -18.08 15.61
N PHE A 757 -20.64 -18.18 16.94
CA PHE A 757 -19.51 -18.67 17.72
C PHE A 757 -19.73 -20.09 18.25
N GLU A 758 -18.65 -20.86 18.37
CA GLU A 758 -18.72 -22.23 18.88
C GLU A 758 -18.94 -22.25 20.40
N THR A 759 -20.19 -22.06 20.81
CA THR A 759 -20.54 -21.87 22.22
C THR A 759 -20.69 -23.17 23.03
N ASP A 760 -20.33 -24.33 22.47
CA ASP A 760 -20.46 -25.64 23.11
C ASP A 760 -19.65 -25.77 24.42
N GLN A 761 -18.54 -25.04 24.52
CA GLN A 761 -17.71 -25.00 25.73
C GLN A 761 -18.06 -23.83 26.67
N TRP A 762 -18.91 -22.92 26.22
CA TRP A 762 -19.35 -21.80 27.02
C TRP A 762 -20.32 -22.26 28.11
N PRO A 763 -20.43 -21.52 29.23
CA PRO A 763 -21.48 -21.79 30.20
C PRO A 763 -22.89 -21.61 29.59
N ASP A 764 -23.86 -22.35 30.14
CA ASP A 764 -25.29 -22.26 29.77
C ASP A 764 -25.81 -20.80 29.79
N GLN A 765 -25.25 -19.99 30.69
CA GLN A 765 -25.38 -18.53 30.69
C GLN A 765 -24.01 -17.93 30.97
N THR A 766 -23.54 -17.10 30.06
CA THR A 766 -22.35 -16.26 30.22
C THR A 766 -22.62 -15.14 31.23
N THR A 767 -21.55 -14.48 31.70
CA THR A 767 -21.64 -13.40 32.69
C THR A 767 -22.58 -12.29 32.25
N TRP A 768 -22.58 -11.98 30.97
CA TRP A 768 -23.33 -10.89 30.36
C TRP A 768 -24.78 -11.29 30.09
N GLU A 769 -25.06 -12.51 29.62
CA GLU A 769 -26.42 -13.04 29.54
C GLU A 769 -27.13 -13.08 30.91
N ALA A 770 -26.39 -13.39 31.98
CA ALA A 770 -26.93 -13.43 33.33
C ALA A 770 -27.25 -12.04 33.91
N ALA A 771 -26.72 -10.96 33.33
CA ALA A 771 -26.89 -9.60 33.84
C ALA A 771 -28.30 -9.03 33.59
N ILE A 772 -29.01 -9.59 32.60
CA ILE A 772 -30.33 -9.14 32.16
C ILE A 772 -31.47 -10.14 32.48
N GLY A 773 -31.14 -11.30 33.07
CA GLY A 773 -32.05 -12.42 33.35
C GLY A 773 -32.75 -12.43 34.71
#